data_AF-A0A1G7T008-F1
#
_entry.id   AF-A0A1G7T008-F1
#
_cell.length_a   1.000
_cell.length_b   1.000
_cell.length_c   1.000
_cell.angle_alpha   90.00
_cell.angle_beta   90.00
_cell.angle_gamma   90.00
#
_symmetry.space_group_name_H-M   'P 1'
#
loop_
_entity.id
_entity.type
_entity.pdbx_description
1 polymer ?
#
loop_
_entity_poly.entity_id
_entity_poly.type
_entity_poly.pdbx_seq_one_letter_code
_entity_poly.pdbx_strand_id
1 'polypeptide(L)'
;MMTKNKLLLLLALLMTAATGAWAQSTTHVVNQDNVNTIFSGDGYTLGDAVKAGDVLDFQGEIDLQHSLIVNKQVTIKSTTKDAVVKLNTPTYVAPNAYTATVMYPQSFVINKAGSGTTVQDIRIENTETWIFNTSNVTFTGVTMWVEDAKVGAGIGHVALRYSDNVTFDGCTVYTKNNVGSSACALTGSHDCTFKDTRFENAGNVGNILYIGNPYNIDDKPADYTMNNDNISVLNCTITAESSGGLSQFKIMDGLRHRIENCTVNFATGFGCNATASEDGHVIRNNTFTKGLSIPRASTVTGNTISGNVTISANNATVSGTTVFPGSTITGNSILGKVTFNSNSKNNTFTGNTVISSEAYAVVMAPTADANNTVTDNILLAASNAGDAAVNPSTGTGNTVSDNLSEAATGDVTWNFDATTGTLTIGGTGAMADYEQTSDGQTTAPWAFLSDKITRVIIGEGVTKVGNNAFQGCTALNDVFVKGAGTLTIGTAAFDATKTPAIYVPTGQEAAYQTAWSAYAGSIGEYMNCGADAMAVYDAATKTLTICGKGAMTDFASAADQPWKALQGQLQTVSFEPFITAIGANAFSGCSALTAANIEGTATTIADGAFDGNATGRRIFVPAQTMAGYGESAYAADIYATGQCGAEGSDVSWELSAQTMALSISGTGAMADYANANSVPWYSVRDKITSATIAAGVTSVGNYAFSNCSSMATVSIPDGVTSIGSNAFYYCAALTAINLPAGLTSIDSNAFYACSNLSNVTIPDGVTSIGDYAFRSCSKLESITLPAGLTSIGGFAFGSCSNLANITIPDGVTTIGESTFYACTALTAINIPDGVTTIGSNAFYGCSNLASVNIPDGVTSIGSYAFRNCEKLESITLPVSVTSVGSYAFRNCSMLAEVNIFAPSLQTYGSNAFRDTADGLKISVPSISLEEYKTRWSAYADKFVALPYYALTMKEGTQDADKWTVKVGDAEKTVTLPITNLKGGETVTLKYNGRLKVKGVKATSDEKATE
;
A
#
# COMPACT_ATOMS: atom_id res chain seq x y z
N MET A 1 31.49 73.75 -4.78
CA MET A 1 30.25 73.61 -3.98
C MET A 1 29.09 73.43 -4.95
N MET A 2 28.40 72.29 -4.84
CA MET A 2 27.22 71.92 -5.64
C MET A 2 26.02 72.84 -5.32
N THR A 3 25.15 73.08 -6.30
CA THR A 3 23.81 73.62 -6.06
C THR A 3 22.80 72.45 -6.00
N LYS A 4 21.91 72.52 -5.00
CA LYS A 4 20.86 71.54 -4.62
C LYS A 4 20.13 70.82 -5.77
N ASN A 5 20.04 71.44 -6.95
CA ASN A 5 19.23 70.94 -8.05
C ASN A 5 19.83 69.74 -8.79
N LYS A 6 21.16 69.55 -8.75
CA LYS A 6 21.78 68.34 -9.34
C LYS A 6 21.66 67.10 -8.46
N LEU A 7 21.36 67.26 -7.16
CA LEU A 7 21.06 66.16 -6.25
C LEU A 7 19.62 65.63 -6.46
N LEU A 8 18.68 66.52 -6.80
CA LEU A 8 17.28 66.17 -7.08
C LEU A 8 17.12 65.38 -8.40
N LEU A 9 17.97 65.64 -9.39
CA LEU A 9 17.91 64.92 -10.67
C LEU A 9 18.47 63.49 -10.59
N LEU A 10 19.37 63.23 -9.65
CA LEU A 10 19.78 61.87 -9.29
C LEU A 10 18.65 61.13 -8.56
N LEU A 11 17.81 61.83 -7.79
CA LEU A 11 16.57 61.29 -7.20
C LEU A 11 15.46 61.03 -8.23
N ALA A 12 15.43 61.76 -9.36
CA ALA A 12 14.46 61.51 -10.42
C ALA A 12 14.82 60.28 -11.27
N LEU A 13 16.13 60.03 -11.48
CA LEU A 13 16.63 58.76 -12.02
C LEU A 13 16.29 57.55 -11.13
N LEU A 14 15.96 57.78 -9.87
CA LEU A 14 15.43 56.77 -8.95
C LEU A 14 13.89 56.59 -9.04
N MET A 15 13.14 57.49 -9.68
CA MET A 15 11.66 57.39 -9.76
C MET A 15 11.12 56.89 -11.11
N THR A 16 11.87 56.95 -12.20
CA THR A 16 11.46 56.43 -13.53
C THR A 16 11.78 54.95 -13.78
N ALA A 17 12.12 54.17 -12.75
CA ALA A 17 12.04 52.71 -12.83
C ALA A 17 10.60 52.19 -12.55
N ALA A 18 9.66 53.07 -12.16
CA ALA A 18 8.39 52.68 -11.59
C ALA A 18 7.19 53.23 -12.39
N THR A 19 6.84 52.55 -13.50
CA THR A 19 5.49 52.40 -14.14
C THR A 19 5.76 51.72 -15.50
N GLY A 20 5.39 50.48 -15.83
CA GLY A 20 4.18 49.71 -15.50
C GLY A 20 3.30 49.61 -16.75
N ALA A 21 3.50 48.54 -17.55
CA ALA A 21 2.84 48.23 -18.83
C ALA A 21 1.98 46.94 -18.75
N TRP A 22 1.00 46.76 -19.66
CA TRP A 22 0.09 45.60 -19.83
C TRP A 22 0.79 44.25 -20.20
N ALA A 23 0.27 43.05 -19.83
CA ALA A 23 0.82 41.70 -20.21
C ALA A 23 -0.20 40.49 -20.33
N GLN A 24 0.01 39.52 -21.28
CA GLN A 24 -0.72 38.22 -21.57
C GLN A 24 -0.05 36.92 -20.98
N SER A 25 -0.77 35.77 -20.81
CA SER A 25 -0.34 34.46 -20.17
C SER A 25 0.07 33.29 -21.14
N THR A 26 0.88 32.30 -20.68
CA THR A 26 1.61 31.22 -21.43
C THR A 26 1.73 29.84 -20.70
N THR A 27 2.00 28.74 -21.43
CA THR A 27 2.23 27.38 -20.85
C THR A 27 3.72 27.05 -20.70
N HIS A 28 4.10 26.53 -19.53
CA HIS A 28 5.45 26.14 -19.17
C HIS A 28 5.49 24.66 -18.75
N VAL A 29 6.34 23.87 -19.40
CA VAL A 29 6.58 22.47 -19.02
C VAL A 29 7.65 22.46 -17.95
N VAL A 30 7.35 21.88 -16.79
CA VAL A 30 8.24 21.76 -15.65
C VAL A 30 8.68 20.30 -15.54
N ASN A 31 9.97 20.06 -15.70
CA ASN A 31 10.63 18.78 -15.46
C ASN A 31 12.00 19.06 -14.82
N GLN A 32 12.67 18.01 -14.35
CA GLN A 32 13.94 18.15 -13.64
C GLN A 32 14.98 19.02 -14.38
N ASP A 33 15.00 18.98 -15.72
CA ASP A 33 16.00 19.67 -16.54
C ASP A 33 15.78 21.19 -16.65
N ASN A 34 14.57 21.68 -16.38
CA ASN A 34 14.21 23.09 -16.61
C ASN A 34 13.61 23.82 -15.39
N VAL A 35 13.54 23.16 -14.22
CA VAL A 35 13.17 23.76 -12.92
C VAL A 35 13.90 25.09 -12.66
N ASN A 36 15.22 25.13 -12.80
CA ASN A 36 16.03 26.33 -12.51
C ASN A 36 15.73 27.54 -13.43
N THR A 37 15.08 27.32 -14.58
CA THR A 37 14.71 28.42 -15.50
C THR A 37 13.39 29.07 -15.14
N ILE A 38 12.48 28.32 -14.51
CA ILE A 38 11.13 28.75 -14.15
C ILE A 38 11.12 29.34 -12.75
N PHE A 39 12.00 28.87 -11.88
CA PHE A 39 12.11 29.27 -10.49
C PHE A 39 13.49 29.90 -10.21
N SER A 40 13.54 31.17 -9.80
CA SER A 40 14.79 31.91 -9.60
C SER A 40 14.97 32.40 -8.15
N GLY A 41 16.21 32.29 -7.63
CA GLY A 41 16.61 32.81 -6.31
C GLY A 41 16.94 31.72 -5.27
N ASP A 42 17.29 32.15 -4.05
CA ASP A 42 17.65 31.31 -2.89
C ASP A 42 16.45 30.49 -2.31
N GLY A 43 15.35 30.47 -3.05
CA GLY A 43 14.22 29.55 -2.93
C GLY A 43 13.44 29.53 -4.26
N TYR A 44 12.78 28.42 -4.59
CA TYR A 44 12.09 28.26 -5.88
C TYR A 44 10.76 29.03 -5.89
N THR A 45 10.86 30.35 -5.87
CA THR A 45 9.74 31.27 -6.03
C THR A 45 9.45 31.40 -7.51
N LEU A 46 8.18 31.41 -7.88
CA LEU A 46 7.73 31.79 -9.21
C LEU A 46 8.10 33.26 -9.47
N GLY A 47 9.32 33.46 -9.99
CA GLY A 47 9.95 34.76 -10.20
C GLY A 47 9.32 35.55 -11.35
N ASP A 48 10.05 36.55 -11.86
CA ASP A 48 9.59 37.37 -12.99
C ASP A 48 9.33 36.56 -14.28
N ALA A 49 9.78 35.30 -14.34
CA ALA A 49 9.67 34.41 -15.49
C ALA A 49 8.25 33.88 -15.78
N VAL A 50 7.37 33.83 -14.77
CA VAL A 50 5.99 33.29 -14.91
C VAL A 50 4.99 34.42 -14.73
N LYS A 51 3.92 34.43 -15.52
CA LYS A 51 2.84 35.43 -15.47
C LYS A 51 1.58 34.83 -14.85
N ALA A 52 0.69 35.71 -14.36
CA ALA A 52 -0.62 35.27 -13.92
C ALA A 52 -1.41 34.70 -15.12
N GLY A 53 -2.04 33.54 -14.92
CA GLY A 53 -2.77 32.78 -15.92
C GLY A 53 -1.94 31.68 -16.61
N ASP A 54 -0.69 31.46 -16.20
CA ASP A 54 0.18 30.47 -16.83
C ASP A 54 -0.17 29.04 -16.40
N VAL A 55 0.12 28.08 -17.27
CA VAL A 55 -0.05 26.64 -16.98
C VAL A 55 1.32 26.01 -16.76
N LEU A 56 1.53 25.40 -15.60
CA LEU A 56 2.72 24.64 -15.24
C LEU A 56 2.39 23.15 -15.31
N ASP A 57 2.90 22.47 -16.33
CA ASP A 57 2.73 21.02 -16.49
C ASP A 57 3.94 20.29 -15.92
N PHE A 58 3.78 19.71 -14.74
CA PHE A 58 4.80 18.97 -14.00
C PHE A 58 4.87 17.55 -14.56
N GLN A 59 6.04 17.10 -14.99
CA GLN A 59 6.23 15.76 -15.54
C GLN A 59 7.37 15.03 -14.84
N GLY A 60 7.10 13.77 -14.46
CA GLY A 60 8.06 12.92 -13.76
C GLY A 60 8.36 13.36 -12.33
N GLU A 61 9.44 12.81 -11.77
CA GLU A 61 9.90 13.20 -10.44
C GLU A 61 10.65 14.54 -10.51
N ILE A 62 10.18 15.48 -9.71
CA ILE A 62 10.74 16.83 -9.62
C ILE A 62 11.26 17.01 -8.20
N ASP A 63 12.58 17.02 -8.08
CA ASP A 63 13.33 17.13 -6.84
C ASP A 63 13.70 18.60 -6.61
N LEU A 64 13.00 19.23 -5.67
CA LEU A 64 13.19 20.61 -5.29
C LEU A 64 14.02 20.68 -4.01
N GLN A 65 15.21 21.28 -4.14
CA GLN A 65 16.11 21.61 -3.04
C GLN A 65 15.64 22.81 -2.18
N HIS A 66 14.55 23.48 -2.55
CA HIS A 66 13.99 24.64 -1.85
C HIS A 66 12.45 24.67 -1.94
N SER A 67 11.78 25.43 -1.09
CA SER A 67 10.32 25.61 -1.12
C SER A 67 9.83 26.05 -2.51
N LEU A 68 8.72 25.46 -2.95
CA LEU A 68 8.00 25.88 -4.14
C LEU A 68 6.95 26.90 -3.74
N ILE A 69 7.12 28.16 -4.15
CA ILE A 69 6.22 29.25 -3.78
C ILE A 69 5.43 29.73 -4.99
N VAL A 70 4.13 29.48 -4.96
CA VAL A 70 3.13 29.89 -5.93
C VAL A 70 2.47 31.19 -5.47
N ASN A 71 2.90 32.30 -6.04
CA ASN A 71 2.41 33.64 -5.71
C ASN A 71 1.69 34.36 -6.87
N LYS A 72 1.48 33.66 -7.98
CA LYS A 72 0.74 34.12 -9.16
C LYS A 72 -0.35 33.10 -9.45
N GLN A 73 -1.46 33.55 -10.03
CA GLN A 73 -2.52 32.65 -10.49
C GLN A 73 -1.95 31.71 -11.55
N VAL A 74 -1.93 30.39 -11.31
CA VAL A 74 -1.42 29.40 -12.27
C VAL A 74 -2.20 28.10 -12.21
N THR A 75 -2.16 27.31 -13.27
CA THR A 75 -2.62 25.91 -13.23
C THR A 75 -1.42 25.00 -13.08
N ILE A 76 -1.30 24.31 -11.95
CA ILE A 76 -0.33 23.23 -11.75
C ILE A 76 -1.05 21.92 -12.02
N LYS A 77 -0.54 21.15 -12.96
CA LYS A 77 -1.09 19.84 -13.24
C LYS A 77 0.02 18.90 -13.67
N SER A 78 -0.31 17.63 -13.73
CA SER A 78 0.45 16.72 -14.56
C SER A 78 -0.39 16.11 -15.66
N THR A 79 0.15 16.11 -16.87
CA THR A 79 -0.38 15.32 -17.98
C THR A 79 0.08 13.86 -17.95
N THR A 80 0.99 13.52 -17.02
CA THR A 80 1.51 12.17 -16.78
C THR A 80 1.23 11.79 -15.32
N LYS A 81 0.45 10.74 -15.04
CA LYS A 81 0.01 10.36 -13.66
C LYS A 81 1.13 10.13 -12.62
N ASP A 82 2.37 10.20 -13.05
CA ASP A 82 3.56 9.76 -12.34
C ASP A 82 4.37 10.98 -11.82
N ALA A 83 3.79 12.18 -11.89
CA ALA A 83 4.44 13.40 -11.43
C ALA A 83 4.45 13.49 -9.91
N VAL A 84 5.67 13.43 -9.37
CA VAL A 84 5.94 13.51 -7.93
C VAL A 84 6.77 14.76 -7.68
N VAL A 85 6.23 15.67 -6.87
CA VAL A 85 6.98 16.82 -6.37
C VAL A 85 7.57 16.42 -5.02
N LYS A 86 8.88 16.19 -4.99
CA LYS A 86 9.64 15.91 -3.77
C LYS A 86 10.39 17.16 -3.35
N LEU A 87 10.20 17.55 -2.10
CA LEU A 87 10.91 18.67 -1.49
C LEU A 87 11.94 18.07 -0.53
N ASN A 88 13.21 18.08 -0.95
CA ASN A 88 14.24 17.20 -0.41
C ASN A 88 15.04 17.83 0.72
N THR A 89 14.66 17.52 1.96
CA THR A 89 15.20 18.15 3.16
C THR A 89 16.63 17.69 3.44
N PRO A 90 17.67 18.58 3.42
CA PRO A 90 18.87 18.36 4.20
C PRO A 90 18.55 18.72 5.65
N THR A 91 18.65 17.73 6.55
CA THR A 91 18.65 17.82 8.02
C THR A 91 18.01 19.07 8.62
N TYR A 92 16.78 18.94 9.12
CA TYR A 92 16.15 19.96 9.96
C TYR A 92 17.07 20.37 11.10
N VAL A 93 17.54 21.62 11.08
CA VAL A 93 18.08 22.31 12.24
C VAL A 93 16.96 23.21 12.73
N ALA A 94 16.38 22.87 13.88
CA ALA A 94 15.27 23.61 14.46
C ALA A 94 15.59 25.11 14.53
N PRO A 95 14.80 25.99 13.88
CA PRO A 95 14.87 27.40 14.16
C PRO A 95 14.14 27.65 15.47
N ASN A 96 14.90 28.04 16.49
CA ASN A 96 14.32 28.58 17.70
C ASN A 96 13.77 29.98 17.37
N ALA A 97 12.47 30.04 17.04
CA ALA A 97 11.56 31.20 16.92
C ALA A 97 11.05 31.55 15.51
N TYR A 98 9.71 31.59 15.40
CA TYR A 98 8.94 32.07 14.23
C TYR A 98 8.96 33.60 14.18
N THR A 99 9.80 34.15 13.32
CA THR A 99 9.73 35.55 12.89
C THR A 99 9.96 35.60 11.38
N ALA A 100 9.42 36.63 10.73
CA ALA A 100 9.36 36.82 9.27
C ALA A 100 10.72 36.94 8.53
N THR A 101 11.81 36.49 9.14
CA THR A 101 13.15 36.49 8.53
C THR A 101 13.73 35.09 8.41
N VAL A 102 13.02 34.04 8.87
CA VAL A 102 13.49 32.66 8.76
C VAL A 102 12.67 31.93 7.69
N MET A 103 13.36 31.55 6.62
CA MET A 103 12.84 30.75 5.52
C MET A 103 12.23 29.45 6.04
N TYR A 104 11.00 29.16 5.59
CA TYR A 104 10.30 27.92 5.85
C TYR A 104 11.14 26.74 5.34
N PRO A 105 11.27 25.65 6.12
CA PRO A 105 11.83 24.42 5.58
C PRO A 105 11.01 24.02 4.34
N GLN A 106 11.70 23.50 3.34
CA GLN A 106 11.19 23.21 1.99
C GLN A 106 9.70 22.78 1.96
N SER A 107 8.83 23.73 1.60
CA SER A 107 7.37 23.60 1.66
C SER A 107 6.73 23.79 0.27
N PHE A 108 5.57 23.20 0.04
CA PHE A 108 4.71 23.53 -1.09
C PHE A 108 3.75 24.65 -0.66
N VAL A 109 3.94 25.85 -1.22
CA VAL A 109 3.26 27.06 -0.73
C VAL A 109 2.44 27.70 -1.84
N ILE A 110 1.15 27.93 -1.60
CA ILE A 110 0.29 28.81 -2.40
C ILE A 110 -0.05 30.05 -1.58
N ASN A 111 0.46 31.21 -1.98
CA ASN A 111 0.35 32.46 -1.22
C ASN A 111 0.02 33.65 -2.11
N LYS A 112 -1.15 34.27 -1.94
CA LYS A 112 -1.61 35.41 -2.78
C LYS A 112 -1.61 35.08 -4.28
N ALA A 113 -1.62 33.80 -4.64
CA ALA A 113 -1.88 33.39 -6.01
C ALA A 113 -3.28 33.91 -6.36
N GLY A 114 -3.41 34.75 -7.39
CA GLY A 114 -4.72 35.29 -7.79
C GLY A 114 -5.76 34.17 -7.95
N SER A 115 -7.04 34.52 -7.82
CA SER A 115 -8.16 33.58 -7.86
C SER A 115 -8.14 32.66 -9.09
N GLY A 116 -8.34 31.35 -8.91
CA GLY A 116 -8.42 30.37 -10.02
C GLY A 116 -7.16 29.52 -10.20
N THR A 117 -6.37 29.35 -9.14
CA THR A 117 -5.21 28.43 -9.13
C THR A 117 -5.71 26.99 -8.99
N THR A 118 -5.16 26.05 -9.75
CA THR A 118 -5.55 24.63 -9.63
C THR A 118 -4.33 23.73 -9.49
N VAL A 119 -4.49 22.62 -8.77
CA VAL A 119 -3.48 21.59 -8.56
C VAL A 119 -4.13 20.23 -8.82
N GLN A 120 -3.66 19.50 -9.82
CA GLN A 120 -4.35 18.28 -10.28
C GLN A 120 -3.36 17.15 -10.52
N ASP A 121 -3.74 15.95 -10.04
CA ASP A 121 -3.10 14.67 -10.38
C ASP A 121 -1.59 14.64 -10.16
N ILE A 122 -1.14 15.26 -9.08
CA ILE A 122 0.25 15.19 -8.61
C ILE A 122 0.33 14.54 -7.23
N ARG A 123 1.48 13.94 -6.95
CA ARG A 123 1.82 13.51 -5.59
C ARG A 123 2.80 14.50 -4.97
N ILE A 124 2.49 14.95 -3.77
CA ILE A 124 3.34 15.83 -2.98
C ILE A 124 3.87 15.00 -1.82
N GLU A 125 5.20 14.86 -1.74
CA GLU A 125 5.87 14.02 -0.74
C GLU A 125 6.82 14.80 0.16
N ASN A 126 6.89 14.39 1.43
CA ASN A 126 7.89 14.81 2.42
C ASN A 126 7.95 16.32 2.67
N THR A 127 6.80 16.98 2.60
CA THR A 127 6.67 18.43 2.73
C THR A 127 5.31 18.85 3.25
N GLU A 128 5.28 19.97 3.95
CA GLU A 128 4.05 20.65 4.33
C GLU A 128 3.42 21.35 3.12
N THR A 129 2.08 21.36 3.06
CA THR A 129 1.31 22.12 2.08
C THR A 129 0.62 23.29 2.75
N TRP A 130 1.02 24.50 2.40
CA TRP A 130 0.49 25.74 2.96
C TRP A 130 -0.27 26.52 1.90
N ILE A 131 -1.53 26.82 2.17
CA ILE A 131 -2.40 27.60 1.30
C ILE A 131 -2.87 28.78 2.13
N PHE A 132 -2.37 29.98 1.81
CA PHE A 132 -2.69 31.15 2.62
C PHE A 132 -2.90 32.45 1.85
N ASN A 133 -3.76 33.34 2.38
CA ASN A 133 -4.13 34.61 1.76
C ASN A 133 -4.53 34.46 0.29
N THR A 134 -5.28 33.41 -0.05
CA THR A 134 -5.64 33.06 -1.43
C THR A 134 -7.10 32.66 -1.52
N SER A 135 -7.69 32.70 -2.71
CA SER A 135 -9.06 32.23 -2.92
C SER A 135 -9.23 31.42 -4.20
N ASN A 136 -10.25 30.56 -4.25
CA ASN A 136 -10.61 29.73 -5.40
C ASN A 136 -9.45 28.82 -5.85
N VAL A 137 -9.07 27.89 -4.96
CA VAL A 137 -8.02 26.91 -5.23
C VAL A 137 -8.60 25.50 -5.24
N THR A 138 -8.32 24.72 -6.28
CA THR A 138 -8.87 23.35 -6.39
C THR A 138 -7.75 22.32 -6.47
N PHE A 139 -7.86 21.31 -5.60
CA PHE A 139 -7.07 20.08 -5.57
C PHE A 139 -7.94 18.91 -6.03
N THR A 140 -7.46 18.13 -7.01
CA THR A 140 -8.18 16.98 -7.54
C THR A 140 -7.23 15.81 -7.73
N GLY A 141 -7.57 14.64 -7.16
CA GLY A 141 -6.76 13.42 -7.28
C GLY A 141 -5.37 13.52 -6.65
N VAL A 142 -5.14 14.55 -5.81
CA VAL A 142 -3.83 14.81 -5.23
C VAL A 142 -3.60 13.89 -4.04
N THR A 143 -2.43 13.28 -4.00
CA THR A 143 -1.96 12.52 -2.84
C THR A 143 -0.94 13.35 -2.08
N MET A 144 -1.27 13.62 -0.82
CA MET A 144 -0.39 14.31 0.12
C MET A 144 0.12 13.26 1.10
N TRP A 145 1.41 12.95 0.99
CA TRP A 145 2.05 11.90 1.76
C TRP A 145 3.21 12.47 2.56
N VAL A 146 3.04 12.50 3.89
CA VAL A 146 4.06 13.07 4.78
C VAL A 146 4.42 12.08 5.87
N GLU A 147 5.72 11.72 5.91
CA GLU A 147 6.33 10.88 6.93
C GLU A 147 7.41 11.64 7.69
N ASP A 148 7.31 11.62 9.01
CA ASP A 148 7.96 12.54 9.95
C ASP A 148 9.48 12.46 10.08
N ALA A 149 10.20 11.64 9.31
CA ALA A 149 11.65 11.55 9.47
C ALA A 149 12.37 12.90 9.20
N LYS A 150 11.66 13.90 8.67
CA LYS A 150 12.24 15.17 8.20
C LYS A 150 11.43 16.44 8.55
N VAL A 151 10.35 16.40 9.34
CA VAL A 151 9.51 17.57 9.70
C VAL A 151 9.39 17.67 11.23
N GLY A 152 9.48 18.88 11.80
CA GLY A 152 9.53 19.09 13.26
C GLY A 152 8.16 18.99 13.96
N ALA A 153 8.17 18.77 15.27
CA ALA A 153 6.95 18.66 16.09
C ALA A 153 6.10 19.95 16.11
N GLY A 154 4.76 19.81 15.98
CA GLY A 154 3.78 20.87 16.26
C GLY A 154 3.21 21.64 15.06
N ILE A 155 3.41 21.15 13.83
CA ILE A 155 3.03 21.84 12.59
C ILE A 155 2.02 20.99 11.79
N GLY A 156 1.13 21.65 11.04
CA GLY A 156 0.07 21.01 10.27
C GLY A 156 0.51 20.60 8.87
N HIS A 157 0.13 19.39 8.44
CA HIS A 157 0.56 18.81 7.15
C HIS A 157 -0.13 19.45 5.94
N VAL A 158 -1.40 19.78 6.11
CA VAL A 158 -2.18 20.63 5.19
C VAL A 158 -2.74 21.77 6.03
N ALA A 159 -2.31 22.99 5.73
CA ALA A 159 -2.73 24.18 6.45
C ALA A 159 -3.42 25.16 5.49
N LEU A 160 -4.72 25.37 5.69
CA LEU A 160 -5.46 26.46 5.03
C LEU A 160 -5.53 27.65 5.98
N ARG A 161 -4.96 28.80 5.60
CA ARG A 161 -4.93 30.00 6.47
C ARG A 161 -5.45 31.24 5.74
N TYR A 162 -6.53 31.86 6.21
CA TYR A 162 -7.10 33.07 5.57
C TYR A 162 -7.38 32.83 4.07
N SER A 163 -8.03 31.70 3.76
CA SER A 163 -8.23 31.25 2.38
C SER A 163 -9.66 30.82 2.10
N ASP A 164 -10.19 31.21 0.93
CA ASP A 164 -11.61 31.03 0.60
C ASP A 164 -11.79 30.14 -0.63
N ASN A 165 -12.88 29.37 -0.72
CA ASN A 165 -13.22 28.51 -1.86
C ASN A 165 -12.12 27.49 -2.21
N VAL A 166 -11.64 26.72 -1.22
CA VAL A 166 -10.64 25.67 -1.44
C VAL A 166 -11.30 24.29 -1.49
N THR A 167 -11.10 23.55 -2.58
CA THR A 167 -11.72 22.21 -2.75
C THR A 167 -10.68 21.11 -2.85
N PHE A 168 -10.91 20.00 -2.15
CA PHE A 168 -10.21 18.73 -2.24
C PHE A 168 -11.20 17.66 -2.68
N ASP A 169 -11.01 17.10 -3.86
CA ASP A 169 -11.88 16.06 -4.42
C ASP A 169 -11.08 14.81 -4.76
N GLY A 170 -11.47 13.66 -4.21
CA GLY A 170 -10.80 12.37 -4.43
C GLY A 170 -9.35 12.33 -3.93
N CYS A 171 -9.01 13.16 -2.94
CA CYS A 171 -7.64 13.28 -2.43
C CYS A 171 -7.36 12.23 -1.35
N THR A 172 -6.08 11.94 -1.14
CA THR A 172 -5.64 11.16 0.02
C THR A 172 -4.68 12.00 0.83
N VAL A 173 -4.98 12.14 2.12
CA VAL A 173 -4.11 12.80 3.08
C VAL A 173 -3.66 11.75 4.09
N TYR A 174 -2.42 11.30 3.91
CA TYR A 174 -1.78 10.35 4.81
C TYR A 174 -0.77 11.08 5.68
N THR A 175 -0.91 10.90 6.98
CA THR A 175 -0.05 11.54 7.97
C THR A 175 0.54 10.50 8.90
N LYS A 176 1.86 10.42 8.99
CA LYS A 176 2.53 9.60 9.99
C LYS A 176 3.44 10.48 10.82
N ASN A 177 3.10 10.65 12.09
CA ASN A 177 3.90 11.42 13.04
C ASN A 177 4.47 10.50 14.13
N ASN A 178 5.80 10.50 14.27
CA ASN A 178 6.51 9.68 15.26
C ASN A 178 7.04 10.50 16.45
N VAL A 179 7.05 11.83 16.41
CA VAL A 179 7.77 12.69 17.37
C VAL A 179 7.01 13.95 17.86
N GLY A 180 5.73 14.15 17.50
CA GLY A 180 4.93 15.32 17.89
C GLY A 180 3.44 15.29 17.49
N SER A 181 2.70 16.37 17.78
CA SER A 181 1.28 16.49 17.41
C SER A 181 1.14 17.05 15.99
N SER A 182 0.69 16.22 15.05
CA SER A 182 0.31 16.68 13.71
C SER A 182 -1.20 16.91 13.59
N ALA A 183 -1.59 17.81 12.68
CA ALA A 183 -2.97 17.96 12.26
C ALA A 183 -3.13 18.43 10.81
N CYS A 184 -4.22 18.06 10.14
CA CYS A 184 -4.72 18.86 9.02
C CYS A 184 -5.52 20.02 9.61
N ALA A 185 -5.08 21.26 9.40
CA ALA A 185 -5.64 22.43 10.04
C ALA A 185 -6.28 23.39 9.02
N LEU A 186 -7.57 23.67 9.20
CA LEU A 186 -8.29 24.72 8.50
C LEU A 186 -8.51 25.90 9.44
N THR A 187 -7.96 27.07 9.11
CA THR A 187 -7.91 28.23 10.00
C THR A 187 -8.29 29.51 9.26
N GLY A 188 -9.39 30.16 9.65
CA GLY A 188 -9.90 31.35 8.97
C GLY A 188 -10.24 31.12 7.50
N SER A 189 -10.88 29.98 7.16
CA SER A 189 -11.15 29.57 5.78
C SER A 189 -12.64 29.49 5.44
N HIS A 190 -13.07 30.09 4.33
CA HIS A 190 -14.48 30.11 3.89
C HIS A 190 -14.74 29.17 2.69
N ASP A 191 -15.92 28.57 2.57
CA ASP A 191 -16.38 27.77 1.41
C ASP A 191 -15.44 26.62 1.00
N CYS A 192 -14.83 25.92 1.96
CA CYS A 192 -13.91 24.81 1.64
C CYS A 192 -14.61 23.45 1.62
N THR A 193 -14.21 22.56 0.72
CA THR A 193 -14.85 21.23 0.56
C THR A 193 -13.81 20.12 0.54
N PHE A 194 -14.05 19.06 1.29
CA PHE A 194 -13.41 17.75 1.20
C PHE A 194 -14.45 16.73 0.74
N LYS A 195 -14.20 16.10 -0.38
CA LYS A 195 -15.12 15.15 -1.00
C LYS A 195 -14.37 13.91 -1.43
N ASP A 196 -14.96 12.74 -1.15
CA ASP A 196 -14.39 11.43 -1.47
C ASP A 196 -12.93 11.30 -1.00
N THR A 197 -12.61 11.99 0.10
CA THR A 197 -11.24 12.18 0.58
C THR A 197 -10.97 11.21 1.72
N ARG A 198 -9.83 10.53 1.64
CA ARG A 198 -9.39 9.61 2.68
C ARG A 198 -8.40 10.31 3.60
N PHE A 199 -8.74 10.36 4.88
CA PHE A 199 -7.87 10.87 5.93
C PHE A 199 -7.38 9.72 6.78
N GLU A 200 -6.07 9.57 6.79
CA GLU A 200 -5.42 8.52 7.56
C GLU A 200 -4.34 9.12 8.40
N ASN A 201 -4.29 8.66 9.64
CA ASN A 201 -3.15 8.93 10.47
C ASN A 201 -2.55 7.64 11.03
N ALA A 202 -1.25 7.71 11.31
CA ALA A 202 -0.53 6.72 12.07
C ALA A 202 0.42 7.43 13.05
N GLY A 203 0.56 6.88 14.26
CA GLY A 203 1.40 7.45 15.30
C GLY A 203 0.68 8.51 16.17
N ASN A 204 1.44 9.43 16.78
CA ASN A 204 0.92 10.35 17.82
C ASN A 204 0.29 11.63 17.25
N VAL A 205 -0.67 11.48 16.36
CA VAL A 205 -1.32 12.60 15.67
C VAL A 205 -2.49 13.14 16.51
N GLY A 206 -2.41 14.44 16.86
CA GLY A 206 -3.35 15.11 17.76
C GLY A 206 -4.74 15.31 17.16
N ASN A 207 -4.89 15.91 15.97
CA ASN A 207 -6.19 16.04 15.31
C ASN A 207 -6.05 15.58 13.86
N ILE A 208 -6.91 14.69 13.37
CA ILE A 208 -6.83 14.32 11.94
C ILE A 208 -7.29 15.48 11.08
N LEU A 209 -8.45 16.02 11.42
CA LEU A 209 -9.00 17.23 10.84
C LEU A 209 -9.41 18.17 11.95
N TYR A 210 -8.81 19.35 11.93
CA TYR A 210 -9.12 20.46 12.82
C TYR A 210 -9.66 21.61 11.97
N ILE A 211 -10.95 21.90 12.13
CA ILE A 211 -11.61 23.06 11.54
C ILE A 211 -11.75 24.07 12.66
N GLY A 212 -11.02 25.17 12.62
CA GLY A 212 -11.01 26.13 13.72
C GLY A 212 -9.73 26.97 13.74
N ASN A 213 -9.65 27.95 14.63
CA ASN A 213 -8.41 28.70 14.83
C ASN A 213 -7.53 27.98 15.89
N PRO A 214 -6.33 27.45 15.55
CA PRO A 214 -5.52 26.66 16.47
C PRO A 214 -4.65 27.50 17.41
N TYR A 215 -4.45 28.80 17.14
CA TYR A 215 -3.61 29.66 17.98
C TYR A 215 -4.15 31.09 18.05
N ASN A 216 -4.03 31.71 19.22
CA ASN A 216 -4.07 33.17 19.37
C ASN A 216 -2.79 33.71 18.72
N ILE A 217 -2.83 33.91 17.41
CA ILE A 217 -1.70 34.47 16.69
C ILE A 217 -1.77 35.98 16.92
N ASP A 218 -0.94 36.45 17.86
CA ASP A 218 -0.84 37.87 18.24
C ASP A 218 -0.42 38.79 17.06
N ASP A 219 0.01 38.22 15.95
CA ASP A 219 0.38 38.94 14.72
C ASP A 219 -0.68 38.75 13.62
N LYS A 220 -1.85 39.33 13.82
CA LYS A 220 -2.85 39.50 12.76
C LYS A 220 -2.55 40.78 11.95
N PRO A 221 -2.57 40.73 10.60
CA PRO A 221 -2.85 41.90 9.78
C PRO A 221 -4.28 42.38 10.07
N ALA A 222 -4.45 43.61 10.54
CA ALA A 222 -5.66 44.15 11.18
C ALA A 222 -7.00 43.89 10.44
N ASP A 223 -6.97 43.55 9.16
CA ASP A 223 -8.14 43.52 8.27
C ASP A 223 -8.84 42.15 8.10
N TYR A 224 -8.28 41.01 8.56
CA TYR A 224 -8.92 39.68 8.38
C TYR A 224 -9.83 39.25 9.54
N THR A 225 -11.15 39.31 9.39
CA THR A 225 -12.10 38.64 10.29
C THR A 225 -11.99 37.12 10.15
N MET A 226 -11.79 36.41 11.26
CA MET A 226 -11.55 34.96 11.28
C MET A 226 -12.87 34.18 11.29
N ASN A 227 -13.38 33.78 10.12
CA ASN A 227 -14.59 32.95 10.03
C ASN A 227 -14.29 31.67 9.23
N ASN A 228 -14.61 30.50 9.80
CA ASN A 228 -14.53 29.21 9.08
C ASN A 228 -15.91 28.77 8.58
N ASP A 229 -16.44 29.34 7.50
CA ASP A 229 -17.82 29.01 7.10
C ASP A 229 -17.89 28.06 5.89
N ASN A 230 -19.02 27.37 5.76
CA ASN A 230 -19.41 26.49 4.66
C ASN A 230 -18.44 25.32 4.39
N ILE A 231 -17.89 24.70 5.44
CA ILE A 231 -16.99 23.55 5.27
C ILE A 231 -17.75 22.23 5.06
N SER A 232 -17.50 21.55 3.95
CA SER A 232 -18.15 20.27 3.62
C SER A 232 -17.16 19.09 3.68
N VAL A 233 -17.56 17.98 4.28
CA VAL A 233 -16.84 16.71 4.38
C VAL A 233 -17.77 15.59 3.94
N LEU A 234 -17.58 15.09 2.72
CA LEU A 234 -18.57 14.25 2.03
C LEU A 234 -17.96 12.93 1.60
N ASN A 235 -18.58 11.81 1.99
CA ASN A 235 -18.18 10.44 1.66
C ASN A 235 -16.72 10.12 2.07
N CYS A 236 -16.24 10.75 3.13
CA CYS A 236 -14.87 10.59 3.57
C CYS A 236 -14.73 9.38 4.50
N THR A 237 -13.57 8.72 4.44
CA THR A 237 -13.17 7.76 5.47
C THR A 237 -12.13 8.43 6.35
N ILE A 238 -12.39 8.44 7.65
CA ILE A 238 -11.53 9.08 8.63
C ILE A 238 -11.15 8.02 9.66
N THR A 239 -9.91 7.56 9.54
CA THR A 239 -9.39 6.48 10.37
C THR A 239 -8.23 7.01 11.18
N ALA A 240 -8.32 6.81 12.50
CA ALA A 240 -7.21 7.10 13.40
C ALA A 240 -6.60 5.85 14.01
N GLU A 241 -5.30 5.62 13.78
CA GLU A 241 -4.51 4.62 14.48
C GLU A 241 -3.61 5.32 15.51
N SER A 242 -4.16 5.63 16.69
CA SER A 242 -3.40 6.31 17.75
C SER A 242 -3.00 5.37 18.88
N SER A 243 -1.72 5.42 19.27
CA SER A 243 -1.17 4.84 20.50
C SER A 243 -1.21 5.82 21.70
N GLY A 244 -1.41 7.11 21.46
CA GLY A 244 -1.40 8.17 22.46
C GLY A 244 -2.59 9.10 22.27
N GLY A 245 -3.38 9.27 23.33
CA GLY A 245 -4.71 9.85 23.27
C GLY A 245 -4.79 11.25 22.64
N LEU A 246 -5.99 11.50 22.10
CA LEU A 246 -6.55 12.76 21.58
C LEU A 246 -6.77 12.83 20.07
N SER A 247 -6.59 11.77 19.26
CA SER A 247 -7.03 11.81 17.87
C SER A 247 -8.53 12.12 17.78
N GLN A 248 -8.82 13.36 17.41
CA GLN A 248 -10.16 13.92 17.31
C GLN A 248 -10.38 14.45 15.91
N PHE A 249 -11.63 14.33 15.46
CA PHE A 249 -12.15 15.19 14.43
C PHE A 249 -12.88 16.33 15.13
N LYS A 250 -12.37 17.54 14.93
CA LYS A 250 -12.79 18.70 15.70
C LYS A 250 -13.24 19.81 14.78
N ILE A 251 -14.43 20.30 15.06
CA ILE A 251 -14.98 21.49 14.45
C ILE A 251 -15.17 22.52 15.55
N MET A 252 -14.52 23.67 15.40
CA MET A 252 -14.65 24.86 16.21
C MET A 252 -14.94 26.04 15.29
N ASP A 253 -15.93 26.84 15.68
CA ASP A 253 -16.24 28.18 15.15
C ASP A 253 -16.44 28.27 13.63
N GLY A 254 -17.67 28.53 13.19
CA GLY A 254 -18.00 28.58 11.77
C GLY A 254 -19.48 28.39 11.45
N LEU A 255 -19.96 28.94 10.33
CA LEU A 255 -21.32 28.77 9.83
C LEU A 255 -21.39 27.56 8.87
N ARG A 256 -22.45 26.73 8.94
CA ARG A 256 -22.83 25.73 7.90
C ARG A 256 -21.78 24.65 7.56
N HIS A 257 -21.48 23.78 8.51
CA HIS A 257 -20.66 22.59 8.19
C HIS A 257 -21.50 21.38 7.79
N ARG A 258 -21.03 20.58 6.84
CA ARG A 258 -21.72 19.39 6.36
C ARG A 258 -20.81 18.17 6.45
N ILE A 259 -21.28 17.10 7.08
CA ILE A 259 -20.58 15.82 7.25
C ILE A 259 -21.53 14.69 6.88
N GLU A 260 -21.27 14.02 5.76
CA GLU A 260 -22.22 13.04 5.24
C GLU A 260 -21.56 11.78 4.70
N ASN A 261 -22.22 10.64 4.96
CA ASN A 261 -21.82 9.30 4.51
C ASN A 261 -20.37 8.95 4.87
N CYS A 262 -19.88 9.45 5.99
CA CYS A 262 -18.51 9.22 6.44
C CYS A 262 -18.44 8.04 7.39
N THR A 263 -17.33 7.30 7.32
CA THR A 263 -16.97 6.33 8.36
C THR A 263 -15.91 6.94 9.25
N VAL A 264 -16.20 6.97 10.54
CA VAL A 264 -15.44 7.71 11.53
C VAL A 264 -15.00 6.74 12.63
N ASN A 265 -13.73 6.34 12.56
CA ASN A 265 -13.16 5.35 13.47
C ASN A 265 -12.05 5.98 14.32
N PHE A 266 -12.37 6.34 15.57
CA PHE A 266 -11.46 7.05 16.48
C PHE A 266 -11.28 6.38 17.83
N ALA A 267 -10.19 6.77 18.50
CA ALA A 267 -9.92 6.40 19.89
C ALA A 267 -10.76 7.21 20.92
N THR A 268 -11.13 8.46 20.61
CA THR A 268 -11.98 9.31 21.46
C THR A 268 -13.13 9.92 20.66
N GLY A 269 -14.25 10.25 21.33
CA GLY A 269 -15.47 10.69 20.66
C GLY A 269 -15.31 11.95 19.81
N PHE A 270 -16.21 12.13 18.85
CA PHE A 270 -16.30 13.34 18.03
C PHE A 270 -16.69 14.52 18.92
N GLY A 271 -15.85 15.57 18.94
CA GLY A 271 -16.04 16.75 19.77
C GLY A 271 -16.17 17.99 18.90
N CYS A 272 -17.38 18.56 18.81
CA CYS A 272 -17.59 19.88 18.23
C CYS A 272 -17.83 20.88 19.36
N ASN A 273 -17.10 21.99 19.36
CA ASN A 273 -17.24 23.09 20.31
C ASN A 273 -17.33 24.37 19.47
N ALA A 274 -18.52 24.69 18.95
CA ALA A 274 -18.70 25.86 18.08
C ALA A 274 -19.26 27.06 18.86
N THR A 275 -18.57 28.20 18.79
CA THR A 275 -19.15 29.50 19.13
C THR A 275 -19.94 30.04 17.92
N ALA A 276 -21.24 30.19 18.11
CA ALA A 276 -22.24 30.98 17.36
C ALA A 276 -22.35 30.77 15.84
N SER A 277 -23.33 29.95 15.42
CA SER A 277 -23.83 29.90 14.04
C SER A 277 -25.37 29.84 13.98
N GLU A 278 -25.99 30.62 13.08
CA GLU A 278 -27.45 30.68 12.83
C GLU A 278 -27.95 29.63 11.84
N ASP A 279 -27.08 29.14 10.95
CA ASP A 279 -27.47 28.33 9.78
C ASP A 279 -27.28 26.80 9.94
N GLY A 280 -26.70 26.35 11.06
CA GLY A 280 -26.71 24.95 11.47
C GLY A 280 -25.73 24.00 10.77
N HIS A 281 -25.42 22.85 11.41
CA HIS A 281 -24.56 21.80 10.82
C HIS A 281 -25.39 20.64 10.28
N VAL A 282 -24.89 19.89 9.30
CA VAL A 282 -25.55 18.68 8.80
C VAL A 282 -24.64 17.49 9.06
N ILE A 283 -25.13 16.47 9.77
CA ILE A 283 -24.40 15.24 10.13
C ILE A 283 -25.28 14.05 9.78
N ARG A 284 -25.06 13.43 8.62
CA ARG A 284 -26.00 12.43 8.11
C ARG A 284 -25.32 11.14 7.63
N ASN A 285 -25.95 10.01 7.94
CA ASN A 285 -25.60 8.67 7.45
C ASN A 285 -24.14 8.25 7.77
N ASN A 286 -23.62 8.69 8.90
CA ASN A 286 -22.27 8.38 9.31
C ASN A 286 -22.24 7.18 10.27
N THR A 287 -21.11 6.50 10.31
CA THR A 287 -20.84 5.44 11.31
C THR A 287 -19.76 5.92 12.27
N PHE A 288 -20.10 5.98 13.56
CA PHE A 288 -19.19 6.36 14.64
C PHE A 288 -18.93 5.17 15.55
N THR A 289 -17.67 4.75 15.66
CA THR A 289 -17.26 3.65 16.55
C THR A 289 -17.13 4.07 18.02
N LYS A 290 -17.29 5.37 18.31
CA LYS A 290 -17.29 6.01 19.64
C LYS A 290 -18.41 7.07 19.75
N GLY A 291 -18.55 7.68 20.92
CA GLY A 291 -19.59 8.68 21.20
C GLY A 291 -19.53 9.93 20.31
N LEU A 292 -20.65 10.63 20.22
CA LEU A 292 -20.86 11.80 19.35
C LEU A 292 -21.33 13.01 20.16
N SER A 293 -20.62 14.14 20.06
CA SER A 293 -21.10 15.43 20.55
C SER A 293 -21.75 16.21 19.43
N ILE A 294 -23.07 16.41 19.53
CA ILE A 294 -23.87 17.11 18.53
C ILE A 294 -23.81 18.61 18.80
N PRO A 295 -23.32 19.42 17.84
CA PRO A 295 -23.29 20.86 17.99
C PRO A 295 -24.68 21.50 17.88
N ARG A 296 -24.79 22.78 18.24
CA ARG A 296 -26.05 23.53 18.14
C ARG A 296 -26.58 23.53 16.70
N ALA A 297 -27.88 23.74 16.53
CA ALA A 297 -28.55 23.94 15.24
C ALA A 297 -28.21 22.84 14.20
N SER A 298 -27.98 21.61 14.63
CA SER A 298 -27.54 20.52 13.75
C SER A 298 -28.69 19.67 13.26
N THR A 299 -28.65 19.24 12.00
CA THR A 299 -29.48 18.15 11.49
C THR A 299 -28.67 16.86 11.54
N VAL A 300 -29.06 15.93 12.42
CA VAL A 300 -28.36 14.67 12.67
C VAL A 300 -29.26 13.49 12.31
N THR A 301 -28.96 12.80 11.21
CA THR A 301 -29.90 11.79 10.66
C THR A 301 -29.23 10.50 10.20
N GLY A 302 -29.82 9.35 10.52
CA GLY A 302 -29.42 8.07 9.93
C GLY A 302 -28.04 7.56 10.38
N ASN A 303 -27.51 8.05 11.49
CA ASN A 303 -26.17 7.67 11.97
C ASN A 303 -26.23 6.43 12.87
N THR A 304 -25.14 5.65 12.88
CA THR A 304 -24.91 4.56 13.85
C THR A 304 -23.81 4.98 14.82
N ILE A 305 -24.09 4.94 16.13
CA ILE A 305 -23.22 5.51 17.16
C ILE A 305 -23.01 4.50 18.29
N SER A 306 -21.75 4.09 18.49
CA SER A 306 -21.34 3.20 19.57
C SER A 306 -20.71 4.01 20.72
N GLY A 307 -21.55 4.64 21.54
CA GLY A 307 -21.14 5.42 22.71
C GLY A 307 -22.13 6.54 23.05
N ASN A 308 -21.82 7.29 24.11
CA ASN A 308 -22.72 8.35 24.58
C ASN A 308 -22.86 9.47 23.56
N VAL A 309 -24.08 10.00 23.46
CA VAL A 309 -24.40 11.16 22.64
C VAL A 309 -24.67 12.34 23.55
N THR A 310 -23.94 13.43 23.33
CA THR A 310 -24.19 14.69 24.04
C THR A 310 -24.74 15.71 23.05
N ILE A 311 -25.99 16.11 23.26
CA ILE A 311 -26.61 17.21 22.53
C ILE A 311 -26.24 18.47 23.30
N SER A 312 -25.36 19.27 22.69
CA SER A 312 -24.70 20.36 23.37
C SER A 312 -25.39 21.71 23.14
N ALA A 313 -25.37 22.53 24.18
CA ALA A 313 -25.82 23.91 24.20
C ALA A 313 -24.71 24.89 24.57
N ASN A 314 -25.04 26.17 24.35
CA ASN A 314 -24.09 27.27 24.38
C ASN A 314 -23.71 27.75 25.76
N ASN A 315 -22.43 28.14 25.85
CA ASN A 315 -21.83 28.95 26.91
C ASN A 315 -21.55 30.41 26.46
N ALA A 316 -22.37 30.99 25.57
CA ALA A 316 -22.19 32.39 25.17
C ALA A 316 -23.43 33.22 25.49
N THR A 317 -23.37 33.93 26.63
CA THR A 317 -24.15 35.14 26.89
C THR A 317 -23.75 36.17 25.83
N VAL A 318 -24.46 36.21 24.70
CA VAL A 318 -24.40 37.39 23.82
C VAL A 318 -25.52 38.30 24.28
N SER A 319 -25.17 39.54 24.63
CA SER A 319 -26.10 40.61 24.94
C SER A 319 -26.93 40.94 23.68
N GLY A 320 -28.06 40.26 23.47
CA GLY A 320 -28.91 40.53 22.32
C GLY A 320 -29.98 39.47 22.09
N THR A 321 -31.15 39.91 21.63
CA THR A 321 -32.44 39.22 21.50
C THR A 321 -32.51 38.08 20.46
N THR A 322 -31.41 37.45 20.07
CA THR A 322 -31.39 36.45 18.98
C THR A 322 -31.67 35.03 19.51
N VAL A 323 -32.82 34.46 19.13
CA VAL A 323 -33.17 33.05 19.42
C VAL A 323 -32.62 32.19 18.29
N PHE A 324 -31.63 31.34 18.58
CA PHE A 324 -31.05 30.43 17.59
C PHE A 324 -31.92 29.16 17.41
N PRO A 325 -32.00 28.58 16.20
CA PRO A 325 -32.73 27.33 15.96
C PRO A 325 -32.06 26.14 16.69
N GLY A 326 -32.88 25.18 17.16
CA GLY A 326 -32.37 23.96 17.79
C GLY A 326 -31.99 22.88 16.78
N SER A 327 -31.35 21.82 17.26
CA SER A 327 -30.92 20.67 16.46
C SER A 327 -32.08 19.70 16.21
N THR A 328 -32.12 19.07 15.04
CA THR A 328 -33.04 17.98 14.70
C THR A 328 -32.28 16.67 14.61
N ILE A 329 -32.64 15.68 15.43
CA ILE A 329 -31.96 14.39 15.55
C ILE A 329 -32.98 13.28 15.27
N THR A 330 -32.80 12.55 14.18
CA THR A 330 -33.80 11.55 13.76
C THR A 330 -33.23 10.32 13.08
N GLY A 331 -33.84 9.15 13.31
CA GLY A 331 -33.47 7.91 12.62
C GLY A 331 -32.07 7.39 12.97
N ASN A 332 -31.52 7.73 14.15
CA ASN A 332 -30.20 7.28 14.57
C ASN A 332 -30.29 6.03 15.47
N SER A 333 -29.26 5.19 15.41
CA SER A 333 -29.06 4.05 16.31
C SER A 333 -27.94 4.34 17.30
N ILE A 334 -28.26 4.34 18.60
CA ILE A 334 -27.39 4.81 19.67
C ILE A 334 -27.25 3.72 20.73
N LEU A 335 -26.01 3.24 20.91
CA LEU A 335 -25.64 2.35 22.00
C LEU A 335 -24.87 3.15 23.05
N GLY A 336 -25.61 3.77 23.97
CA GLY A 336 -25.12 4.71 24.97
C GLY A 336 -26.21 5.68 25.41
N LYS A 337 -25.91 6.47 26.44
CA LYS A 337 -26.84 7.49 26.96
C LYS A 337 -26.90 8.70 26.04
N VAL A 338 -28.10 9.24 25.85
CA VAL A 338 -28.31 10.55 25.22
C VAL A 338 -28.49 11.61 26.31
N THR A 339 -27.67 12.66 26.29
CA THR A 339 -27.77 13.76 27.25
C THR A 339 -28.01 15.08 26.53
N PHE A 340 -29.10 15.76 26.87
CA PHE A 340 -29.33 17.16 26.55
C PHE A 340 -28.71 18.00 27.67
N ASN A 341 -27.62 18.71 27.37
CA ASN A 341 -26.89 19.47 28.39
C ASN A 341 -27.58 20.81 28.74
N SER A 342 -27.05 21.51 29.76
CA SER A 342 -27.57 22.80 30.25
C SER A 342 -27.66 23.84 29.13
N ASN A 343 -28.83 24.48 28.97
CA ASN A 343 -29.18 25.48 27.94
C ASN A 343 -29.58 24.92 26.54
N SER A 344 -29.79 23.61 26.41
CA SER A 344 -30.28 22.98 25.17
C SER A 344 -31.74 23.37 24.93
N LYS A 345 -32.02 24.17 23.87
CA LYS A 345 -33.36 24.71 23.55
C LYS A 345 -33.80 24.27 22.16
N ASN A 346 -35.12 24.15 21.96
CA ASN A 346 -35.77 23.96 20.66
C ASN A 346 -35.28 22.74 19.85
N ASN A 347 -34.72 21.71 20.49
CA ASN A 347 -34.24 20.51 19.78
C ASN A 347 -35.37 19.50 19.55
N THR A 348 -35.35 18.81 18.43
CA THR A 348 -36.28 17.71 18.12
C THR A 348 -35.50 16.40 18.07
N PHE A 349 -35.90 15.41 18.87
CA PHE A 349 -35.31 14.08 18.92
C PHE A 349 -36.40 13.04 18.71
N THR A 350 -36.47 12.48 17.51
CA THR A 350 -37.59 11.64 17.10
C THR A 350 -37.21 10.50 16.18
N GLY A 351 -37.84 9.33 16.32
CA GLY A 351 -37.57 8.17 15.47
C GLY A 351 -36.19 7.55 15.69
N ASN A 352 -35.58 7.71 16.87
CA ASN A 352 -34.27 7.14 17.20
C ASN A 352 -34.42 5.86 18.04
N THR A 353 -33.39 5.01 18.00
CA THR A 353 -33.23 3.87 18.91
C THR A 353 -32.10 4.15 19.88
N VAL A 354 -32.38 4.11 21.17
CA VAL A 354 -31.40 4.37 22.23
C VAL A 354 -31.40 3.21 23.20
N ILE A 355 -30.25 2.57 23.34
CA ILE A 355 -30.03 1.51 24.32
C ILE A 355 -28.99 2.02 25.29
N SER A 356 -29.40 2.20 26.54
CA SER A 356 -28.59 2.80 27.58
C SER A 356 -28.59 1.91 28.82
N SER A 357 -27.39 1.67 29.35
CA SER A 357 -27.20 1.01 30.64
C SER A 357 -27.51 1.93 31.83
N GLU A 358 -27.96 3.16 31.58
CA GLU A 358 -28.22 4.17 32.60
C GLU A 358 -29.71 4.21 32.96
N ALA A 359 -30.03 4.73 34.15
CA ALA A 359 -31.39 4.78 34.68
C ALA A 359 -32.38 5.42 33.70
N TYR A 360 -31.90 6.39 32.93
CA TYR A 360 -32.64 7.00 31.82
C TYR A 360 -31.81 6.83 30.54
N ALA A 361 -32.47 6.46 29.45
CA ALA A 361 -31.87 6.40 28.12
C ALA A 361 -31.62 7.80 27.57
N VAL A 362 -32.51 8.72 27.92
CA VAL A 362 -32.41 10.14 27.56
C VAL A 362 -32.47 10.97 28.84
N VAL A 363 -31.48 11.84 29.04
CA VAL A 363 -31.42 12.74 30.19
C VAL A 363 -31.52 14.19 29.71
N MET A 364 -32.48 14.92 30.27
CA MET A 364 -32.55 16.39 30.16
C MET A 364 -31.93 17.01 31.42
N ALA A 365 -30.93 17.87 31.25
CA ALA A 365 -30.30 18.57 32.37
C ALA A 365 -31.28 19.54 33.08
N PRO A 366 -31.13 19.83 34.39
CA PRO A 366 -32.09 20.64 35.17
C PRO A 366 -32.31 22.07 34.66
N THR A 367 -31.32 22.61 33.94
CA THR A 367 -31.36 23.92 33.27
C THR A 367 -31.42 23.78 31.75
N ALA A 368 -31.89 22.63 31.23
CA ALA A 368 -32.20 22.46 29.81
C ALA A 368 -33.42 23.32 29.49
N ASP A 369 -33.11 24.50 28.95
CA ASP A 369 -34.05 25.56 28.69
C ASP A 369 -35.11 25.15 27.63
N ALA A 370 -36.34 25.61 27.83
CA ALA A 370 -37.61 25.36 27.12
C ALA A 370 -37.63 24.83 25.65
N ASN A 371 -38.67 24.03 25.37
CA ASN A 371 -39.20 23.62 24.05
C ASN A 371 -38.45 22.52 23.26
N ASN A 372 -37.79 21.58 23.93
CA ASN A 372 -37.29 20.36 23.30
C ASN A 372 -38.40 19.31 23.17
N THR A 373 -38.37 18.54 22.09
CA THR A 373 -39.35 17.50 21.77
C THR A 373 -38.67 16.15 21.68
N VAL A 374 -39.11 15.17 22.49
CA VAL A 374 -38.65 13.78 22.48
C VAL A 374 -39.85 12.87 22.26
N THR A 375 -40.08 12.47 21.01
CA THR A 375 -41.27 11.69 20.63
C THR A 375 -40.95 10.60 19.63
N ASP A 376 -41.75 9.54 19.61
CA ASP A 376 -41.61 8.43 18.64
C ASP A 376 -40.24 7.73 18.67
N ASN A 377 -39.60 7.59 19.84
CA ASN A 377 -38.32 6.88 19.99
C ASN A 377 -38.50 5.50 20.65
N ILE A 378 -37.55 4.60 20.39
CA ILE A 378 -37.40 3.32 21.10
C ILE A 378 -36.32 3.51 22.15
N LEU A 379 -36.69 3.51 23.43
CA LEU A 379 -35.81 3.90 24.53
C LEU A 379 -35.66 2.76 25.54
N LEU A 380 -34.55 2.06 25.53
CA LEU A 380 -34.25 0.99 26.48
C LEU A 380 -33.29 1.53 27.54
N ALA A 381 -33.78 1.69 28.76
CA ALA A 381 -33.04 2.23 29.90
C ALA A 381 -32.98 1.20 31.03
N ALA A 382 -31.97 1.29 31.89
CA ALA A 382 -31.72 0.28 32.91
C ALA A 382 -32.81 0.17 33.99
N SER A 383 -33.62 1.22 34.22
CA SER A 383 -34.55 1.23 35.37
C SER A 383 -35.91 1.89 35.13
N ASN A 384 -36.24 2.33 33.92
CA ASN A 384 -37.47 3.09 33.66
C ASN A 384 -38.12 2.69 32.33
N ALA A 385 -39.46 2.77 32.26
CA ALA A 385 -40.21 2.30 31.10
C ALA A 385 -41.12 3.31 30.38
N GLY A 386 -41.26 3.17 29.05
CA GLY A 386 -41.98 4.07 28.15
C GLY A 386 -41.39 5.48 28.15
N ASP A 387 -42.26 6.49 28.12
CA ASP A 387 -41.86 7.90 28.27
C ASP A 387 -41.09 8.19 29.57
N ALA A 388 -41.19 7.33 30.60
CA ALA A 388 -40.41 7.47 31.83
C ALA A 388 -38.92 7.11 31.65
N ALA A 389 -38.52 6.48 30.54
CA ALA A 389 -37.11 6.28 30.18
C ALA A 389 -36.39 7.60 29.80
N VAL A 390 -37.16 8.69 29.70
CA VAL A 390 -36.67 10.07 29.63
C VAL A 390 -36.75 10.70 31.03
N ASN A 391 -35.66 11.29 31.50
CA ASN A 391 -35.68 12.00 32.78
C ASN A 391 -36.65 13.21 32.72
N PRO A 392 -37.65 13.33 33.62
CA PRO A 392 -38.63 14.43 33.59
C PRO A 392 -37.95 15.79 33.81
N SER A 393 -38.02 16.65 32.80
CA SER A 393 -37.41 17.98 32.84
C SER A 393 -38.16 18.93 33.79
N THR A 394 -37.45 19.82 34.48
CA THR A 394 -38.04 20.95 35.25
C THR A 394 -38.27 22.21 34.42
N GLY A 395 -37.95 22.20 33.13
CA GLY A 395 -38.08 23.34 32.21
C GLY A 395 -39.47 23.45 31.59
N THR A 396 -39.97 24.67 31.43
CA THR A 396 -41.30 24.95 30.84
C THR A 396 -41.31 24.68 29.33
N GLY A 397 -42.29 23.92 28.81
CA GLY A 397 -42.57 23.80 27.36
C GLY A 397 -41.92 22.63 26.61
N ASN A 398 -41.16 21.75 27.29
CA ASN A 398 -40.65 20.51 26.69
C ASN A 398 -41.78 19.48 26.48
N THR A 399 -41.73 18.74 25.37
CA THR A 399 -42.73 17.70 25.03
C THR A 399 -42.06 16.33 25.03
N VAL A 400 -42.58 15.41 25.84
CA VAL A 400 -42.18 14.00 25.86
C VAL A 400 -43.45 13.17 25.78
N SER A 401 -43.62 12.42 24.69
CA SER A 401 -44.76 11.55 24.48
C SER A 401 -44.44 10.48 23.45
N ASP A 402 -45.22 9.40 23.45
CA ASP A 402 -45.24 8.40 22.37
C ASP A 402 -43.90 7.63 22.20
N ASN A 403 -43.09 7.51 23.27
CA ASN A 403 -41.88 6.69 23.28
C ASN A 403 -42.15 5.28 23.86
N LEU A 404 -41.51 4.26 23.27
CA LEU A 404 -41.72 2.84 23.60
C LEU A 404 -40.59 2.28 24.47
N SER A 405 -40.91 1.52 25.54
CA SER A 405 -39.95 0.63 26.23
C SER A 405 -40.58 -0.55 27.01
N GLU A 406 -39.74 -1.53 27.38
CA GLU A 406 -40.05 -2.62 28.33
C GLU A 406 -39.17 -2.53 29.60
N ALA A 407 -39.65 -2.99 30.77
CA ALA A 407 -38.99 -2.82 32.08
C ALA A 407 -38.03 -3.98 32.44
N ALA A 408 -36.81 -3.67 32.89
CA ALA A 408 -35.99 -4.58 33.67
C ALA A 408 -36.46 -4.55 35.13
N THR A 409 -36.86 -5.69 35.70
CA THR A 409 -37.20 -5.80 37.13
C THR A 409 -36.06 -6.52 37.86
N GLY A 410 -35.30 -5.77 38.68
CA GLY A 410 -34.33 -6.32 39.66
C GLY A 410 -33.00 -5.55 39.75
N ASP A 411 -32.33 -5.62 40.91
CA ASP A 411 -30.99 -5.04 41.23
C ASP A 411 -29.82 -5.62 40.40
N VAL A 412 -30.13 -6.36 39.33
CA VAL A 412 -29.20 -7.03 38.43
C VAL A 412 -29.16 -6.27 37.10
N THR A 413 -27.97 -5.83 36.68
CA THR A 413 -27.75 -5.06 35.45
C THR A 413 -27.12 -5.94 34.37
N TRP A 414 -27.10 -5.47 33.12
CA TRP A 414 -26.42 -6.16 32.03
C TRP A 414 -25.78 -5.19 31.03
N ASN A 415 -24.71 -5.65 30.36
CA ASN A 415 -24.02 -4.93 29.30
C ASN A 415 -23.50 -5.91 28.24
N PHE A 416 -23.62 -5.56 26.95
CA PHE A 416 -23.15 -6.40 25.84
C PHE A 416 -22.03 -5.74 25.05
N ASP A 417 -20.90 -6.42 24.92
CA ASP A 417 -19.78 -6.02 24.07
C ASP A 417 -19.89 -6.71 22.70
N ALA A 418 -20.36 -5.96 21.70
CA ALA A 418 -20.55 -6.45 20.34
C ALA A 418 -19.24 -6.83 19.62
N THR A 419 -18.08 -6.34 20.09
CA THR A 419 -16.78 -6.70 19.50
C THR A 419 -16.35 -8.10 19.93
N THR A 420 -16.68 -8.50 21.15
CA THR A 420 -16.27 -9.81 21.71
C THR A 420 -17.41 -10.84 21.76
N GLY A 421 -18.67 -10.40 21.59
CA GLY A 421 -19.86 -11.21 21.82
C GLY A 421 -20.13 -11.48 23.30
N THR A 422 -19.51 -10.72 24.22
CA THR A 422 -19.62 -10.95 25.67
C THR A 422 -20.77 -10.18 26.29
N LEU A 423 -21.68 -10.89 26.97
CA LEU A 423 -22.72 -10.33 27.83
C LEU A 423 -22.27 -10.38 29.29
N THR A 424 -22.10 -9.22 29.93
CA THR A 424 -21.78 -9.12 31.35
C THR A 424 -23.04 -8.82 32.14
N ILE A 425 -23.37 -9.68 33.10
CA ILE A 425 -24.44 -9.52 34.08
C ILE A 425 -23.82 -9.01 35.38
N GLY A 426 -24.19 -7.81 35.82
CA GLY A 426 -23.68 -7.15 37.02
C GLY A 426 -24.77 -6.85 38.04
N GLY A 427 -24.48 -5.98 39.00
CA GLY A 427 -25.42 -5.63 40.07
C GLY A 427 -25.40 -6.61 41.25
N THR A 428 -26.35 -6.47 42.17
CA THR A 428 -26.42 -7.24 43.42
C THR A 428 -27.78 -7.86 43.62
N GLY A 429 -27.90 -9.18 43.66
CA GLY A 429 -29.18 -9.85 43.92
C GLY A 429 -29.52 -10.93 42.91
N ALA A 430 -30.77 -11.38 42.98
CA ALA A 430 -31.26 -12.47 42.13
C ALA A 430 -31.66 -11.95 40.75
N MET A 431 -31.19 -12.58 39.67
CA MET A 431 -31.76 -12.40 38.34
C MET A 431 -33.25 -12.78 38.37
N ALA A 432 -34.07 -12.04 37.63
CA ALA A 432 -35.48 -12.36 37.45
C ALA A 432 -35.63 -13.72 36.77
N ASP A 433 -36.69 -14.44 37.11
CA ASP A 433 -37.10 -15.61 36.33
C ASP A 433 -37.78 -15.13 35.05
N TYR A 434 -37.33 -15.62 33.90
CA TYR A 434 -37.84 -15.22 32.61
C TYR A 434 -38.75 -16.32 32.05
N GLU A 435 -39.83 -15.90 31.40
CA GLU A 435 -40.73 -16.79 30.69
C GLU A 435 -40.15 -17.15 29.31
N GLN A 436 -40.38 -18.39 28.89
CA GLN A 436 -40.08 -18.84 27.53
C GLN A 436 -41.22 -18.41 26.60
N THR A 437 -40.89 -17.74 25.51
CA THR A 437 -41.86 -17.34 24.48
C THR A 437 -42.16 -18.49 23.52
N SER A 438 -43.29 -18.41 22.82
CA SER A 438 -43.79 -19.50 21.96
C SER A 438 -42.90 -19.87 20.76
N ASP A 439 -41.92 -19.03 20.43
CA ASP A 439 -40.91 -19.20 19.39
C ASP A 439 -39.60 -19.81 19.91
N GLY A 440 -39.54 -20.18 21.19
CA GLY A 440 -38.37 -20.79 21.83
C GLY A 440 -37.35 -19.78 22.37
N GLN A 441 -37.62 -18.48 22.27
CA GLN A 441 -36.82 -17.43 22.92
C GLN A 441 -37.25 -17.20 24.38
N THR A 442 -36.60 -16.26 25.05
CA THR A 442 -36.85 -15.90 26.45
C THR A 442 -37.29 -14.44 26.55
N THR A 443 -38.03 -14.10 27.61
CA THR A 443 -38.35 -12.71 27.97
C THR A 443 -37.18 -11.98 28.64
N ALA A 444 -35.99 -12.58 28.67
CA ALA A 444 -34.79 -11.91 29.15
C ALA A 444 -34.51 -10.65 28.33
N PRO A 445 -34.07 -9.54 28.96
CA PRO A 445 -33.92 -8.25 28.27
C PRO A 445 -32.83 -8.26 27.19
N TRP A 446 -31.95 -9.26 27.17
CA TRP A 446 -30.93 -9.48 26.14
C TRP A 446 -31.30 -10.57 25.12
N ALA A 447 -32.53 -11.10 25.12
CA ALA A 447 -32.95 -12.18 24.21
C ALA A 447 -32.73 -11.84 22.73
N PHE A 448 -32.88 -10.57 22.37
CA PHE A 448 -32.63 -10.06 21.01
C PHE A 448 -31.16 -10.14 20.56
N LEU A 449 -30.23 -10.45 21.47
CA LEU A 449 -28.80 -10.65 21.22
C LEU A 449 -28.41 -12.13 21.25
N SER A 450 -29.36 -13.05 21.40
CA SER A 450 -29.10 -14.48 21.66
C SER A 450 -28.17 -15.18 20.66
N ASP A 451 -28.22 -14.80 19.39
CA ASP A 451 -27.35 -15.32 18.32
C ASP A 451 -25.93 -14.71 18.32
N LYS A 452 -25.74 -13.59 19.03
CA LYS A 452 -24.47 -12.85 19.13
C LYS A 452 -23.76 -13.03 20.47
N ILE A 453 -24.46 -13.56 21.47
CA ILE A 453 -23.89 -13.84 22.80
C ILE A 453 -23.06 -15.12 22.70
N THR A 454 -21.75 -14.97 22.64
CA THR A 454 -20.78 -16.07 22.64
C THR A 454 -20.24 -16.36 24.03
N ARG A 455 -20.32 -15.38 24.94
CA ARG A 455 -19.82 -15.47 26.32
C ARG A 455 -20.72 -14.73 27.29
N VAL A 456 -20.88 -15.27 28.50
CA VAL A 456 -21.54 -14.59 29.61
C VAL A 456 -20.57 -14.43 30.78
N ILE A 457 -20.56 -13.27 31.42
CA ILE A 457 -19.85 -13.03 32.69
C ILE A 457 -20.88 -12.66 33.75
N ILE A 458 -21.04 -13.46 34.80
CA ILE A 458 -21.91 -13.21 35.94
C ILE A 458 -21.08 -12.58 37.06
N GLY A 459 -21.44 -11.37 37.50
CA GLY A 459 -20.71 -10.59 38.49
C GLY A 459 -20.88 -11.07 39.93
N GLU A 460 -19.96 -10.66 40.81
CA GLU A 460 -19.84 -11.15 42.20
C GLU A 460 -21.05 -10.87 43.09
N GLY A 461 -21.87 -9.87 42.74
CA GLY A 461 -23.06 -9.50 43.50
C GLY A 461 -24.29 -10.34 43.14
N VAL A 462 -24.27 -11.13 42.07
CA VAL A 462 -25.44 -11.89 41.61
C VAL A 462 -25.63 -13.14 42.47
N THR A 463 -26.81 -13.29 43.07
CA THR A 463 -27.12 -14.37 44.02
C THR A 463 -27.98 -15.49 43.42
N LYS A 464 -28.56 -15.25 42.24
CA LYS A 464 -29.32 -16.24 41.47
C LYS A 464 -29.22 -15.97 39.97
N VAL A 465 -29.06 -17.03 39.16
CA VAL A 465 -29.37 -17.03 37.72
C VAL A 465 -30.83 -17.43 37.54
N GLY A 466 -31.59 -16.62 36.82
CA GLY A 466 -33.03 -16.80 36.63
C GLY A 466 -33.40 -17.97 35.74
N ASN A 467 -34.64 -18.44 35.85
CA ASN A 467 -35.20 -19.40 34.90
C ASN A 467 -35.11 -18.85 33.48
N ASN A 468 -34.77 -19.71 32.51
CA ASN A 468 -34.69 -19.37 31.09
C ASN A 468 -33.80 -18.16 30.72
N ALA A 469 -32.89 -17.74 31.59
CA ALA A 469 -32.12 -16.49 31.43
C ALA A 469 -31.32 -16.41 30.13
N PHE A 470 -30.74 -17.52 29.67
CA PHE A 470 -29.94 -17.60 28.45
C PHE A 470 -30.48 -18.68 27.50
N GLN A 471 -31.76 -19.00 27.63
CA GLN A 471 -32.43 -19.91 26.69
C GLN A 471 -32.46 -19.28 25.29
N GLY A 472 -32.20 -20.07 24.24
CA GLY A 472 -32.08 -19.57 22.86
C GLY A 472 -30.70 -18.98 22.51
N CYS A 473 -29.79 -18.82 23.47
CA CYS A 473 -28.43 -18.31 23.22
C CYS A 473 -27.52 -19.41 22.62
N THR A 474 -27.81 -19.83 21.38
CA THR A 474 -27.13 -20.96 20.71
C THR A 474 -25.65 -20.71 20.38
N ALA A 475 -25.23 -19.45 20.34
CA ALA A 475 -23.83 -19.08 20.15
C ALA A 475 -23.00 -19.16 21.44
N LEU A 476 -23.64 -19.26 22.61
CA LEU A 476 -22.98 -19.20 23.91
C LEU A 476 -22.04 -20.40 24.11
N ASN A 477 -20.76 -20.12 24.32
CA ASN A 477 -19.70 -21.12 24.55
C ASN A 477 -19.25 -21.13 26.01
N ASP A 478 -19.04 -19.94 26.60
CA ASP A 478 -18.42 -19.79 27.92
C ASP A 478 -19.30 -18.98 28.87
N VAL A 479 -19.37 -19.40 30.13
CA VAL A 479 -20.00 -18.67 31.23
C VAL A 479 -18.99 -18.53 32.37
N PHE A 480 -18.63 -17.32 32.74
CA PHE A 480 -17.75 -17.05 33.87
C PHE A 480 -18.56 -16.54 35.05
N VAL A 481 -18.41 -17.16 36.22
CA VAL A 481 -19.04 -16.71 37.47
C VAL A 481 -17.98 -16.04 38.35
N LYS A 482 -18.11 -14.74 38.60
CA LYS A 482 -17.23 -14.00 39.50
C LYS A 482 -17.74 -14.10 40.95
N GLY A 483 -16.83 -14.03 41.94
CA GLY A 483 -17.16 -13.90 43.37
C GLY A 483 -16.99 -15.18 44.21
N ALA A 484 -16.76 -15.00 45.52
CA ALA A 484 -16.59 -16.09 46.46
C ALA A 484 -17.95 -16.51 47.07
N GLY A 485 -18.41 -17.72 46.73
CA GLY A 485 -19.63 -18.33 47.26
C GLY A 485 -20.59 -18.80 46.17
N THR A 486 -21.40 -19.82 46.45
CA THR A 486 -22.31 -20.42 45.46
C THR A 486 -23.59 -19.62 45.31
N LEU A 487 -23.84 -19.10 44.11
CA LEU A 487 -25.13 -18.52 43.73
C LEU A 487 -26.09 -19.61 43.24
N THR A 488 -27.41 -19.38 43.31
CA THR A 488 -28.43 -20.38 42.92
C THR A 488 -28.77 -20.34 41.43
N ILE A 489 -29.17 -21.45 40.82
CA ILE A 489 -29.53 -21.49 39.39
C ILE A 489 -30.99 -21.90 39.18
N GLY A 490 -31.67 -21.15 38.33
CA GLY A 490 -33.03 -21.39 37.89
C GLY A 490 -33.13 -22.55 36.88
N THR A 491 -34.35 -23.05 36.69
CA THR A 491 -34.63 -24.12 35.72
C THR A 491 -34.39 -23.64 34.29
N ALA A 492 -33.77 -24.48 33.46
CA ALA A 492 -33.49 -24.19 32.05
C ALA A 492 -32.76 -22.84 31.82
N ALA A 493 -31.89 -22.45 32.77
CA ALA A 493 -31.12 -21.21 32.68
C ALA A 493 -30.29 -21.08 31.40
N PHE A 494 -29.81 -22.19 30.83
CA PHE A 494 -29.08 -22.22 29.56
C PHE A 494 -29.83 -23.06 28.51
N ASP A 495 -29.50 -22.84 27.24
CA ASP A 495 -30.09 -23.57 26.13
C ASP A 495 -29.82 -25.08 26.22
N ALA A 496 -30.86 -25.91 26.06
CA ALA A 496 -30.74 -27.35 26.18
C ALA A 496 -30.01 -28.01 25.01
N THR A 497 -29.90 -27.34 23.86
CA THR A 497 -29.22 -27.86 22.67
C THR A 497 -27.71 -27.64 22.72
N LYS A 498 -27.24 -26.75 23.60
CA LYS A 498 -25.82 -26.45 23.79
C LYS A 498 -25.54 -25.99 25.21
N THR A 499 -24.94 -26.87 26.01
CA THR A 499 -24.47 -26.52 27.36
C THR A 499 -23.13 -25.79 27.26
N PRO A 500 -23.00 -24.56 27.79
CA PRO A 500 -21.73 -23.84 27.78
C PRO A 500 -20.75 -24.42 28.80
N ALA A 501 -19.45 -24.16 28.61
CA ALA A 501 -18.44 -24.35 29.64
C ALA A 501 -18.63 -23.29 30.74
N ILE A 502 -18.67 -23.70 32.00
CA ILE A 502 -18.92 -22.82 33.13
C ILE A 502 -17.66 -22.75 33.98
N TYR A 503 -17.13 -21.54 34.17
CA TYR A 503 -15.91 -21.30 34.90
C TYR A 503 -16.20 -20.54 36.20
N VAL A 504 -15.80 -21.13 37.33
CA VAL A 504 -15.94 -20.54 38.67
C VAL A 504 -14.56 -20.23 39.26
N PRO A 505 -14.44 -19.39 40.30
CA PRO A 505 -13.12 -19.06 40.84
C PRO A 505 -12.42 -20.28 41.43
N THR A 506 -11.09 -20.31 41.33
CA THR A 506 -10.26 -21.38 41.92
C THR A 506 -10.65 -21.70 43.37
N GLY A 507 -10.85 -22.98 43.67
CA GLY A 507 -11.28 -23.49 44.98
C GLY A 507 -12.79 -23.58 45.19
N GLN A 508 -13.61 -23.28 44.17
CA GLN A 508 -15.09 -23.28 44.26
C GLN A 508 -15.77 -24.36 43.41
N GLU A 509 -15.03 -25.13 42.60
CA GLU A 509 -15.59 -26.10 41.65
C GLU A 509 -16.57 -27.09 42.32
N ALA A 510 -16.12 -27.78 43.37
CA ALA A 510 -16.92 -28.80 44.06
C ALA A 510 -18.21 -28.24 44.68
N ALA A 511 -18.16 -26.99 45.16
CA ALA A 511 -19.32 -26.32 45.74
C ALA A 511 -20.35 -25.99 44.66
N TYR A 512 -19.92 -25.48 43.50
CA TYR A 512 -20.79 -25.19 42.36
C TYR A 512 -21.30 -26.45 41.67
N GLN A 513 -20.51 -27.51 41.53
CA GLN A 513 -20.98 -28.79 40.99
C GLN A 513 -22.10 -29.39 41.85
N THR A 514 -22.03 -29.18 43.17
CA THR A 514 -23.11 -29.59 44.09
C THR A 514 -24.33 -28.69 43.95
N ALA A 515 -24.14 -27.36 43.90
CA ALA A 515 -25.22 -26.39 43.82
C ALA A 515 -25.95 -26.41 42.46
N TRP A 516 -25.23 -26.67 41.38
CA TRP A 516 -25.69 -26.66 39.98
C TRP A 516 -25.57 -28.07 39.40
N SER A 517 -26.15 -29.06 40.07
CA SER A 517 -25.99 -30.48 39.72
C SER A 517 -26.36 -30.82 38.28
N ALA A 518 -27.28 -30.07 37.66
CA ALA A 518 -27.65 -30.23 36.25
C ALA A 518 -26.51 -29.88 35.27
N TYR A 519 -25.53 -29.10 35.70
CA TYR A 519 -24.41 -28.61 34.90
C TYR A 519 -23.05 -29.05 35.45
N ALA A 520 -23.02 -29.98 36.42
CA ALA A 520 -21.80 -30.38 37.13
C ALA A 520 -20.65 -30.81 36.18
N GLY A 521 -20.98 -31.50 35.08
CA GLY A 521 -19.99 -31.93 34.08
C GLY A 521 -19.40 -30.81 33.21
N SER A 522 -19.96 -29.61 33.27
CA SER A 522 -19.51 -28.43 32.51
C SER A 522 -18.82 -27.39 33.39
N ILE A 523 -18.76 -27.60 34.71
CA ILE A 523 -18.19 -26.65 35.66
C ILE A 523 -16.71 -26.96 35.89
N GLY A 524 -15.86 -25.98 35.62
CA GLY A 524 -14.42 -25.97 35.92
C GLY A 524 -13.98 -24.66 36.57
N GLU A 525 -12.67 -24.50 36.76
CA GLU A 525 -12.10 -23.34 37.45
C GLU A 525 -11.41 -22.34 36.50
N TYR A 526 -11.44 -21.06 36.85
CA TYR A 526 -10.54 -20.05 36.29
C TYR A 526 -9.72 -19.37 37.39
N MET A 527 -8.57 -18.87 36.98
CA MET A 527 -7.66 -18.05 37.77
C MET A 527 -7.79 -16.59 37.34
N ASN A 528 -7.87 -15.67 38.30
CA ASN A 528 -7.93 -14.24 38.01
C ASN A 528 -6.54 -13.68 37.71
N CYS A 529 -6.36 -12.99 36.58
CA CYS A 529 -5.06 -12.45 36.15
C CYS A 529 -5.12 -11.01 35.61
N GLY A 530 -6.22 -10.31 35.90
CA GLY A 530 -6.48 -8.93 35.52
C GLY A 530 -7.91 -8.53 35.86
N ALA A 531 -8.25 -7.25 35.75
CA ALA A 531 -9.61 -6.78 36.07
C ALA A 531 -10.69 -7.52 35.25
N ASP A 532 -10.41 -7.72 33.96
CA ASP A 532 -11.25 -8.42 32.99
C ASP A 532 -10.47 -9.50 32.19
N ALA A 533 -9.31 -9.91 32.70
CA ALA A 533 -8.51 -10.99 32.14
C ALA A 533 -8.52 -12.20 33.09
N MET A 534 -8.85 -13.36 32.57
CA MET A 534 -8.99 -14.61 33.31
C MET A 534 -8.18 -15.69 32.63
N ALA A 535 -7.68 -16.64 33.41
CA ALA A 535 -6.86 -17.72 32.91
C ALA A 535 -7.56 -19.07 33.17
N VAL A 536 -7.80 -19.83 32.10
CA VAL A 536 -8.36 -21.18 32.17
C VAL A 536 -7.26 -22.17 31.80
N TYR A 537 -7.04 -23.18 32.63
CA TYR A 537 -6.02 -24.20 32.38
C TYR A 537 -6.65 -25.49 31.86
N ASP A 538 -6.20 -25.94 30.70
CA ASP A 538 -6.51 -27.25 30.17
C ASP A 538 -5.36 -28.22 30.49
N ALA A 539 -5.61 -29.15 31.41
CA ALA A 539 -4.63 -30.14 31.83
C ALA A 539 -4.28 -31.18 30.74
N ALA A 540 -5.18 -31.42 29.77
CA ALA A 540 -4.95 -32.38 28.69
C ALA A 540 -3.94 -31.83 27.67
N THR A 541 -4.09 -30.55 27.31
CA THR A 541 -3.18 -29.87 26.39
C THR A 541 -2.03 -29.15 27.09
N LYS A 542 -2.07 -29.04 28.42
CA LYS A 542 -1.15 -28.24 29.25
C LYS A 542 -1.08 -26.78 28.80
N THR A 543 -2.23 -26.27 28.34
CA THR A 543 -2.39 -24.92 27.82
C THR A 543 -3.10 -24.06 28.85
N LEU A 544 -2.58 -22.86 29.09
CA LEU A 544 -3.28 -21.82 29.82
C LEU A 544 -3.83 -20.80 28.82
N THR A 545 -5.16 -20.69 28.73
CA THR A 545 -5.82 -19.71 27.86
C THR A 545 -6.14 -18.47 28.70
N ILE A 546 -5.58 -17.33 28.30
CA ILE A 546 -5.90 -16.01 28.84
C ILE A 546 -7.06 -15.43 28.05
N CYS A 547 -8.23 -15.43 28.67
CA CYS A 547 -9.49 -14.97 28.10
C CYS A 547 -9.88 -13.60 28.63
N GLY A 548 -10.73 -12.92 27.88
CA GLY A 548 -11.33 -11.65 28.27
C GLY A 548 -10.71 -10.46 27.54
N LYS A 549 -10.71 -9.30 28.18
CA LYS A 549 -10.36 -8.03 27.53
C LYS A 549 -9.46 -7.18 28.40
N GLY A 550 -8.48 -6.53 27.77
CA GLY A 550 -7.61 -5.56 28.43
C GLY A 550 -6.27 -6.13 28.85
N ALA A 551 -5.58 -5.40 29.74
CA ALA A 551 -4.24 -5.72 30.19
C ALA A 551 -4.24 -6.76 31.32
N MET A 552 -3.25 -7.64 31.31
CA MET A 552 -2.94 -8.50 32.45
C MET A 552 -2.30 -7.71 33.58
N THR A 553 -2.42 -8.21 34.81
CA THR A 553 -1.75 -7.67 35.99
C THR A 553 -0.24 -7.86 35.93
N ASP A 554 0.51 -6.85 36.38
CA ASP A 554 1.93 -6.98 36.70
C ASP A 554 2.09 -7.74 38.03
N PHE A 555 2.89 -8.80 38.02
CA PHE A 555 3.17 -9.58 39.22
C PHE A 555 4.50 -9.16 39.84
N ALA A 556 4.55 -9.09 41.17
CA ALA A 556 5.77 -8.75 41.89
C ALA A 556 6.84 -9.86 41.76
N SER A 557 6.41 -11.12 41.69
CA SER A 557 7.28 -12.28 41.50
C SER A 557 6.52 -13.49 40.96
N ALA A 558 7.28 -14.53 40.60
CA ALA A 558 6.72 -15.83 40.23
C ALA A 558 5.83 -16.47 41.32
N ALA A 559 6.05 -16.13 42.60
CA ALA A 559 5.25 -16.66 43.71
C ALA A 559 3.86 -16.01 43.86
N ASP A 560 3.65 -14.87 43.19
CA ASP A 560 2.42 -14.09 43.23
C ASP A 560 1.48 -14.42 42.06
N GLN A 561 1.96 -15.22 41.10
CA GLN A 561 1.17 -15.66 39.96
C GLN A 561 0.02 -16.58 40.40
N PRO A 562 -1.18 -16.43 39.81
CA PRO A 562 -2.32 -17.32 40.07
C PRO A 562 -2.00 -18.78 39.73
N TRP A 563 -1.23 -19.00 38.66
CA TRP A 563 -0.79 -20.31 38.16
C TRP A 563 0.55 -20.78 38.74
N LYS A 564 1.02 -20.24 39.87
CA LYS A 564 2.30 -20.66 40.47
C LYS A 564 2.46 -22.17 40.69
N ALA A 565 1.37 -22.86 41.01
CA ALA A 565 1.37 -24.33 41.18
C ALA A 565 1.54 -25.09 39.85
N LEU A 566 1.31 -24.42 38.71
CA LEU A 566 1.39 -24.97 37.36
C LEU A 566 2.72 -24.66 36.65
N GLN A 567 3.63 -23.87 37.25
CA GLN A 567 4.89 -23.43 36.61
C GLN A 567 5.73 -24.55 36.00
N GLY A 568 5.78 -25.72 36.68
CA GLY A 568 6.49 -26.91 36.19
C GLY A 568 5.71 -27.78 35.20
N GLN A 569 4.46 -27.45 34.91
CA GLN A 569 3.54 -28.24 34.07
C GLN A 569 3.08 -27.48 32.82
N LEU A 570 3.00 -26.16 32.90
CA LEU A 570 2.52 -25.27 31.84
C LEU A 570 3.46 -25.31 30.62
N GLN A 571 2.95 -25.76 29.47
CA GLN A 571 3.75 -25.87 28.24
C GLN A 571 3.42 -24.78 27.23
N THR A 572 2.15 -24.37 27.16
CA THR A 572 1.67 -23.37 26.22
C THR A 572 0.82 -22.34 26.95
N VAL A 573 0.93 -21.08 26.55
CA VAL A 573 -0.06 -20.05 26.89
C VAL A 573 -0.69 -19.52 25.61
N SER A 574 -2.01 -19.32 25.59
CA SER A 574 -2.73 -18.69 24.49
C SER A 574 -3.43 -17.43 24.98
N PHE A 575 -3.47 -16.38 24.17
CA PHE A 575 -4.12 -15.11 24.51
C PHE A 575 -5.20 -14.81 23.49
N GLU A 576 -6.41 -14.54 23.98
CA GLU A 576 -7.50 -14.10 23.12
C GLU A 576 -7.20 -12.74 22.47
N PRO A 577 -7.85 -12.44 21.32
CA PRO A 577 -7.51 -11.27 20.51
C PRO A 577 -7.61 -9.90 21.20
N PHE A 578 -8.37 -9.84 22.29
CA PHE A 578 -8.70 -8.62 23.02
C PHE A 578 -7.83 -8.38 24.27
N ILE A 579 -6.86 -9.26 24.54
CA ILE A 579 -5.81 -9.00 25.52
C ILE A 579 -4.86 -7.96 24.95
N THR A 580 -4.70 -6.83 25.66
CA THR A 580 -3.98 -5.66 25.12
C THR A 580 -2.53 -5.58 25.59
N ALA A 581 -2.18 -6.23 26.71
CA ALA A 581 -0.83 -6.24 27.27
C ALA A 581 -0.57 -7.46 28.16
N ILE A 582 0.67 -7.97 28.13
CA ILE A 582 1.16 -9.03 29.03
C ILE A 582 2.00 -8.39 30.13
N GLY A 583 1.57 -8.54 31.39
CA GLY A 583 2.17 -7.89 32.55
C GLY A 583 3.55 -8.41 32.93
N ALA A 584 4.30 -7.59 33.66
CA ALA A 584 5.62 -7.92 34.17
C ALA A 584 5.56 -9.18 35.05
N ASN A 585 6.55 -10.05 34.89
CA ASN A 585 6.64 -11.35 35.56
C ASN A 585 5.41 -12.27 35.41
N ALA A 586 4.49 -12.05 34.45
CA ALA A 586 3.29 -12.88 34.28
C ALA A 586 3.61 -14.38 34.18
N PHE A 587 4.58 -14.74 33.35
CA PHE A 587 4.99 -16.13 33.11
C PHE A 587 6.43 -16.39 33.54
N SER A 588 6.99 -15.51 34.38
CA SER A 588 8.33 -15.68 34.93
C SER A 588 8.43 -16.97 35.73
N GLY A 589 9.49 -17.75 35.54
CA GLY A 589 9.74 -19.00 36.25
C GLY A 589 8.87 -20.19 35.80
N CYS A 590 8.02 -20.06 34.78
CA CYS A 590 7.31 -21.20 34.19
C CYS A 590 8.28 -22.06 33.36
N SER A 591 9.09 -22.88 34.03
CA SER A 591 10.23 -23.61 33.45
C SER A 591 9.86 -24.60 32.34
N ALA A 592 8.59 -25.01 32.26
CA ALA A 592 8.08 -25.91 31.22
C ALA A 592 7.51 -25.19 29.98
N LEU A 593 7.39 -23.85 30.02
CA LEU A 593 6.74 -23.07 28.98
C LEU A 593 7.60 -23.00 27.71
N THR A 594 7.09 -23.57 26.62
CA THR A 594 7.76 -23.64 25.31
C THR A 594 7.10 -22.75 24.26
N ALA A 595 5.83 -22.39 24.41
CA ALA A 595 5.11 -21.58 23.44
C ALA A 595 4.15 -20.56 24.07
N ALA A 596 4.03 -19.39 23.45
CA ALA A 596 3.06 -18.37 23.78
C ALA A 596 2.36 -17.89 22.49
N ASN A 597 1.05 -18.09 22.36
CA ASN A 597 0.28 -17.76 21.16
C ASN A 597 -0.54 -16.49 21.41
N ILE A 598 -0.13 -15.39 20.80
CA ILE A 598 -0.79 -14.09 20.92
C ILE A 598 -1.60 -13.89 19.64
N GLU A 599 -2.91 -14.09 19.70
CA GLU A 599 -3.78 -13.99 18.50
C GLU A 599 -4.26 -12.56 18.22
N GLY A 600 -3.95 -11.62 19.11
CA GLY A 600 -4.60 -10.31 19.19
C GLY A 600 -3.79 -9.08 18.89
N THR A 601 -4.42 -7.95 19.23
CA THR A 601 -3.79 -6.62 19.24
C THR A 601 -2.91 -6.39 20.47
N ALA A 602 -2.45 -7.45 21.16
CA ALA A 602 -1.55 -7.26 22.29
C ALA A 602 -0.34 -6.46 21.80
N THR A 603 -0.26 -5.22 22.29
CA THR A 603 0.67 -4.21 21.76
C THR A 603 1.97 -4.19 22.55
N THR A 604 1.99 -4.83 23.72
CA THR A 604 3.11 -4.78 24.66
C THR A 604 3.28 -6.10 25.41
N ILE A 605 4.54 -6.52 25.50
CA ILE A 605 5.01 -7.60 26.39
C ILE A 605 5.97 -6.93 27.37
N ALA A 606 5.62 -6.90 28.65
CA ALA A 606 6.46 -6.24 29.66
C ALA A 606 7.81 -6.96 29.85
N ASP A 607 8.83 -6.20 30.26
CA ASP A 607 10.11 -6.76 30.68
C ASP A 607 9.91 -7.74 31.84
N GLY A 608 10.65 -8.85 31.83
CA GLY A 608 10.50 -9.95 32.77
C GLY A 608 9.25 -10.83 32.62
N ALA A 609 8.28 -10.49 31.75
CA ALA A 609 7.05 -11.26 31.54
C ALA A 609 7.30 -12.75 31.29
N PHE A 610 8.40 -13.11 30.62
CA PHE A 610 8.79 -14.49 30.32
C PHE A 610 10.24 -14.80 30.74
N ASP A 611 10.69 -14.32 31.90
CA ASP A 611 12.03 -14.65 32.40
C ASP A 611 12.09 -16.03 33.07
N GLY A 612 13.22 -16.73 32.96
CA GLY A 612 13.43 -18.00 33.68
C GLY A 612 12.61 -19.20 33.17
N ASN A 613 12.08 -19.14 31.94
CA ASN A 613 11.45 -20.28 31.27
C ASN A 613 12.46 -21.15 30.51
N ALA A 614 11.95 -22.18 29.81
CA ALA A 614 12.76 -23.02 28.94
C ALA A 614 13.48 -22.19 27.85
N THR A 615 14.75 -22.52 27.60
CA THR A 615 15.51 -21.98 26.47
C THR A 615 14.87 -22.40 25.15
N GLY A 616 14.74 -21.47 24.19
CA GLY A 616 14.14 -21.77 22.89
C GLY A 616 12.60 -21.71 22.87
N ARG A 617 12.00 -21.00 23.83
CA ARG A 617 10.57 -20.64 23.81
C ARG A 617 10.23 -19.87 22.53
N ARG A 618 9.03 -20.10 22.01
CA ARG A 618 8.50 -19.40 20.83
C ARG A 618 7.26 -18.58 21.19
N ILE A 619 7.30 -17.28 20.92
CA ILE A 619 6.21 -16.34 21.12
C ILE A 619 5.63 -16.01 19.74
N PHE A 620 4.45 -16.53 19.44
CA PHE A 620 3.78 -16.32 18.17
C PHE A 620 2.91 -15.07 18.25
N VAL A 621 3.07 -14.15 17.29
CA VAL A 621 2.29 -12.91 17.14
C VAL A 621 1.71 -12.80 15.73
N PRO A 622 0.69 -11.95 15.48
CA PRO A 622 0.19 -11.74 14.14
C PRO A 622 1.25 -11.07 13.24
N ALA A 623 1.28 -11.44 11.96
CA ALA A 623 2.21 -10.88 10.97
C ALA A 623 2.24 -9.33 10.93
N GLN A 624 1.09 -8.72 11.21
CA GLN A 624 0.89 -7.28 11.13
C GLN A 624 1.59 -6.51 12.27
N THR A 625 1.80 -7.16 13.42
CA THR A 625 2.44 -6.54 14.58
C THR A 625 3.95 -6.78 14.64
N MET A 626 4.48 -7.69 13.80
CA MET A 626 5.90 -8.08 13.74
C MET A 626 6.86 -6.89 13.62
N ALA A 627 6.48 -5.87 12.84
CA ALA A 627 7.26 -4.67 12.67
C ALA A 627 7.59 -3.94 13.98
N GLY A 628 6.72 -4.02 14.98
CA GLY A 628 6.90 -3.36 16.28
C GLY A 628 7.76 -4.15 17.27
N TYR A 629 8.01 -5.43 17.00
CA TYR A 629 8.72 -6.32 17.94
C TYR A 629 10.19 -6.53 17.62
N GLY A 630 10.69 -6.08 16.46
CA GLY A 630 12.09 -6.28 16.05
C GLY A 630 13.14 -5.64 16.96
N GLU A 631 12.74 -4.67 17.80
CA GLU A 631 13.61 -4.00 18.78
C GLU A 631 13.33 -4.44 20.23
N SER A 632 12.41 -5.39 20.44
CA SER A 632 12.08 -5.91 21.78
C SER A 632 13.24 -6.72 22.37
N ALA A 633 13.39 -6.70 23.69
CA ALA A 633 14.29 -7.60 24.42
C ALA A 633 13.99 -9.10 24.14
N TYR A 634 12.76 -9.40 23.73
CA TYR A 634 12.31 -10.75 23.36
C TYR A 634 12.34 -11.03 21.85
N ALA A 635 12.88 -10.15 21.01
CA ALA A 635 12.82 -10.28 19.55
C ALA A 635 13.32 -11.66 19.04
N ALA A 636 14.30 -12.26 19.73
CA ALA A 636 14.83 -13.59 19.42
C ALA A 636 13.82 -14.74 19.59
N ASP A 637 12.84 -14.55 20.48
CA ASP A 637 11.80 -15.53 20.78
C ASP A 637 10.50 -15.24 20.00
N ILE A 638 10.38 -14.09 19.31
CA ILE A 638 9.14 -13.67 18.65
C ILE A 638 9.11 -14.09 17.19
N TYR A 639 8.00 -14.73 16.82
CA TYR A 639 7.72 -15.25 15.49
C TYR A 639 6.31 -14.86 15.04
N ALA A 640 6.09 -14.67 13.74
CA ALA A 640 4.76 -14.78 13.15
C ALA A 640 4.67 -16.06 12.33
N THR A 641 3.48 -16.65 12.25
CA THR A 641 3.27 -17.87 11.46
C THR A 641 1.89 -17.90 10.84
N GLY A 642 1.72 -18.73 9.82
CA GLY A 642 0.43 -19.02 9.20
C GLY A 642 0.56 -20.04 8.08
N GLN A 643 -0.55 -20.26 7.37
CA GLN A 643 -0.58 -21.13 6.19
C GLN A 643 -0.25 -20.33 4.92
N CYS A 644 0.44 -20.98 3.99
CA CYS A 644 0.76 -20.43 2.67
C CYS A 644 0.74 -21.48 1.54
N GLY A 645 0.22 -22.68 1.83
CA GLY A 645 0.02 -23.75 0.86
C GLY A 645 -1.20 -23.54 -0.01
N ALA A 646 -1.16 -24.11 -1.21
CA ALA A 646 -2.33 -24.28 -2.07
C ALA A 646 -3.33 -25.25 -1.43
N GLU A 647 -4.55 -25.33 -1.98
CA GLU A 647 -5.56 -26.28 -1.51
C GLU A 647 -5.01 -27.72 -1.51
N GLY A 648 -5.08 -28.40 -0.35
CA GLY A 648 -4.55 -29.75 -0.16
C GLY A 648 -3.06 -29.83 0.22
N SER A 649 -2.36 -28.70 0.37
CA SER A 649 -0.99 -28.62 0.89
C SER A 649 -0.98 -28.19 2.36
N ASP A 650 -0.02 -28.69 3.14
CA ASP A 650 0.23 -28.28 4.54
C ASP A 650 1.37 -27.25 4.66
N VAL A 651 1.68 -26.56 3.56
CA VAL A 651 2.76 -25.57 3.53
C VAL A 651 2.41 -24.36 4.39
N SER A 652 3.29 -24.07 5.34
CA SER A 652 3.18 -23.02 6.34
C SER A 652 4.41 -22.13 6.30
N TRP A 653 4.29 -20.95 6.90
CA TRP A 653 5.37 -19.99 6.99
C TRP A 653 5.62 -19.58 8.42
N GLU A 654 6.86 -19.19 8.71
CA GLU A 654 7.28 -18.60 9.97
C GLU A 654 8.24 -17.44 9.71
N LEU A 655 8.08 -16.31 10.38
CA LEU A 655 8.93 -15.14 10.24
C LEU A 655 9.52 -14.78 11.61
N SER A 656 10.84 -14.67 11.73
CA SER A 656 11.51 -14.24 12.96
C SER A 656 11.54 -12.71 13.08
N ALA A 657 11.18 -12.17 14.25
CA ALA A 657 11.23 -10.72 14.48
C ALA A 657 12.65 -10.18 14.62
N GLN A 658 13.59 -11.01 15.11
CA GLN A 658 14.99 -10.62 15.28
C GLN A 658 15.74 -10.46 13.95
N THR A 659 15.57 -11.42 13.04
CA THR A 659 16.36 -11.48 11.81
C THR A 659 15.58 -11.04 10.58
N MET A 660 14.25 -10.97 10.66
CA MET A 660 13.35 -10.86 9.52
C MET A 660 13.58 -11.95 8.46
N ALA A 661 14.03 -13.13 8.90
CA ALA A 661 14.15 -14.31 8.07
C ALA A 661 12.81 -15.05 8.00
N LEU A 662 12.32 -15.26 6.78
CA LEU A 662 11.11 -16.01 6.47
C LEU A 662 11.47 -17.48 6.20
N SER A 663 10.83 -18.40 6.90
CA SER A 663 10.93 -19.85 6.67
C SER A 663 9.61 -20.35 6.11
N ILE A 664 9.66 -21.07 4.99
CA ILE A 664 8.52 -21.77 4.38
C ILE A 664 8.75 -23.26 4.54
N SER A 665 7.83 -23.97 5.18
CA SER A 665 7.97 -25.39 5.50
C SER A 665 6.68 -26.17 5.29
N GLY A 666 6.74 -27.50 5.30
CA GLY A 666 5.62 -28.37 4.96
C GLY A 666 5.82 -29.07 3.62
N THR A 667 4.74 -29.65 3.10
CA THR A 667 4.71 -30.53 1.93
C THR A 667 3.71 -30.05 0.90
N GLY A 668 4.16 -29.95 -0.36
CA GLY A 668 3.31 -29.57 -1.50
C GLY A 668 3.55 -28.16 -2.01
N ALA A 669 2.58 -27.62 -2.74
CA ALA A 669 2.71 -26.37 -3.47
C ALA A 669 2.44 -25.15 -2.57
N MET A 670 3.24 -24.09 -2.70
CA MET A 670 2.84 -22.76 -2.22
C MET A 670 1.61 -22.26 -3.01
N ALA A 671 0.76 -21.47 -2.37
CA ALA A 671 -0.42 -20.88 -2.99
C ALA A 671 -0.04 -19.87 -4.10
N ASP A 672 -0.86 -19.83 -5.14
CA ASP A 672 -0.82 -18.75 -6.13
C ASP A 672 -1.62 -17.55 -5.64
N TYR A 673 -0.94 -16.41 -5.48
CA TYR A 673 -1.58 -15.19 -5.00
C TYR A 673 -2.09 -14.35 -6.17
N ALA A 674 -3.21 -13.65 -5.97
CA ALA A 674 -3.78 -12.78 -7.01
C ALA A 674 -2.92 -11.55 -7.29
N ASN A 675 -2.20 -11.05 -6.27
CA ASN A 675 -1.24 -9.96 -6.35
C ASN A 675 -0.35 -9.95 -5.09
N ALA A 676 0.65 -9.06 -5.06
CA ALA A 676 1.58 -8.92 -3.94
C ALA A 676 0.93 -8.56 -2.59
N ASN A 677 -0.32 -8.07 -2.56
CA ASN A 677 -1.03 -7.72 -1.33
C ASN A 677 -1.78 -8.90 -0.71
N SER A 678 -1.88 -10.02 -1.42
CA SER A 678 -2.58 -11.22 -0.95
C SER A 678 -1.69 -12.18 -0.16
N VAL A 679 -0.38 -11.93 -0.11
CA VAL A 679 0.56 -12.79 0.65
C VAL A 679 0.38 -12.61 2.16
N PRO A 680 0.51 -13.66 2.98
CA PRO A 680 0.30 -13.58 4.42
C PRO A 680 1.22 -12.59 5.16
N TRP A 681 2.42 -12.37 4.62
CA TRP A 681 3.43 -11.46 5.17
C TRP A 681 3.41 -10.07 4.52
N TYR A 682 2.33 -9.70 3.83
CA TYR A 682 2.25 -8.44 3.08
C TYR A 682 2.69 -7.21 3.89
N SER A 683 2.26 -7.11 5.16
CA SER A 683 2.53 -5.98 6.05
C SER A 683 4.00 -5.76 6.40
N VAL A 684 4.86 -6.76 6.16
CA VAL A 684 6.28 -6.75 6.53
C VAL A 684 7.20 -7.22 5.39
N ARG A 685 6.65 -7.43 4.18
CA ARG A 685 7.38 -8.01 3.03
C ARG A 685 8.65 -7.24 2.66
N ASP A 686 8.60 -5.92 2.75
CA ASP A 686 9.70 -5.00 2.45
C ASP A 686 10.82 -5.06 3.50
N LYS A 687 10.58 -5.68 4.65
CA LYS A 687 11.57 -5.91 5.72
C LYS A 687 12.19 -7.30 5.70
N ILE A 688 11.62 -8.23 4.94
CA ILE A 688 12.14 -9.61 4.86
C ILE A 688 13.55 -9.57 4.29
N THR A 689 14.53 -10.03 5.07
CA THR A 689 15.95 -9.99 4.69
C THR A 689 16.41 -11.26 4.00
N SER A 690 15.77 -12.39 4.31
CA SER A 690 16.07 -13.69 3.72
C SER A 690 14.86 -14.61 3.73
N ALA A 691 14.79 -15.54 2.78
CA ALA A 691 13.77 -16.58 2.75
C ALA A 691 14.40 -17.97 2.61
N THR A 692 13.91 -18.94 3.38
CA THR A 692 14.32 -20.36 3.29
C THR A 692 13.09 -21.20 2.99
N ILE A 693 13.12 -21.93 1.88
CA ILE A 693 12.05 -22.86 1.49
C ILE A 693 12.54 -24.29 1.79
N ALA A 694 11.75 -25.06 2.55
CA ALA A 694 12.11 -26.41 2.97
C ALA A 694 11.84 -27.44 1.87
N ALA A 695 12.58 -28.56 1.90
CA ALA A 695 12.61 -29.56 0.83
C ALA A 695 11.27 -30.25 0.49
N GLY A 696 10.26 -30.19 1.37
CA GLY A 696 8.93 -30.72 1.08
C GLY A 696 8.09 -29.84 0.14
N VAL A 697 8.49 -28.59 -0.08
CA VAL A 697 7.78 -27.64 -0.95
C VAL A 697 8.08 -27.95 -2.42
N THR A 698 7.03 -28.08 -3.24
CA THR A 698 7.14 -28.51 -4.65
C THR A 698 7.10 -27.36 -5.67
N SER A 699 6.60 -26.18 -5.29
CA SER A 699 6.52 -25.01 -6.17
C SER A 699 6.49 -23.70 -5.40
N VAL A 700 7.00 -22.64 -6.03
CA VAL A 700 6.84 -21.24 -5.57
C VAL A 700 5.71 -20.60 -6.35
N GLY A 701 4.65 -20.18 -5.66
CA GLY A 701 3.44 -19.64 -6.30
C GLY A 701 3.60 -18.21 -6.83
N ASN A 702 2.61 -17.80 -7.64
CA ASN A 702 2.54 -16.46 -8.22
C ASN A 702 2.61 -15.37 -7.14
N TYR A 703 3.41 -14.33 -7.38
CA TYR A 703 3.63 -13.19 -6.46
C TYR A 703 4.17 -13.52 -5.05
N ALA A 704 4.56 -14.76 -4.74
CA ALA A 704 4.89 -15.18 -3.37
C ALA A 704 5.90 -14.27 -2.64
N PHE A 705 6.98 -13.87 -3.30
CA PHE A 705 8.01 -12.97 -2.75
C PHE A 705 8.03 -11.61 -3.47
N SER A 706 6.94 -11.25 -4.15
CA SER A 706 6.85 -9.98 -4.85
C SER A 706 7.01 -8.80 -3.89
N ASN A 707 7.85 -7.83 -4.27
CA ASN A 707 8.21 -6.65 -3.50
C ASN A 707 8.88 -6.94 -2.15
N CYS A 708 9.51 -8.12 -1.99
CA CYS A 708 10.43 -8.37 -0.88
C CYS A 708 11.76 -7.63 -1.14
N SER A 709 11.70 -6.29 -1.14
CA SER A 709 12.75 -5.41 -1.65
C SER A 709 14.04 -5.44 -0.83
N SER A 710 13.98 -5.79 0.45
CA SER A 710 15.14 -5.99 1.34
C SER A 710 15.70 -7.41 1.34
N MET A 711 15.10 -8.34 0.60
CA MET A 711 15.51 -9.74 0.62
C MET A 711 16.84 -9.92 -0.13
N ALA A 712 17.91 -10.17 0.62
CA ALA A 712 19.26 -10.31 0.09
C ALA A 712 19.57 -11.74 -0.38
N THR A 713 18.95 -12.74 0.26
CA THR A 713 19.17 -14.17 -0.05
C THR A 713 17.86 -14.95 -0.02
N VAL A 714 17.75 -15.96 -0.90
CA VAL A 714 16.70 -16.97 -0.86
C VAL A 714 17.30 -18.34 -1.09
N SER A 715 16.90 -19.32 -0.27
CA SER A 715 17.26 -20.73 -0.42
C SER A 715 16.07 -21.52 -0.95
N ILE A 716 16.18 -22.02 -2.18
CA ILE A 716 15.17 -22.83 -2.86
C ILE A 716 15.69 -24.28 -2.97
N PRO A 717 14.94 -25.29 -2.50
CA PRO A 717 15.40 -26.68 -2.52
C PRO A 717 15.15 -27.34 -3.87
N ASP A 718 15.92 -28.40 -4.18
CA ASP A 718 15.86 -29.13 -5.46
C ASP A 718 14.49 -29.73 -5.81
N GLY A 719 13.63 -29.94 -4.81
CA GLY A 719 12.26 -30.45 -4.97
C GLY A 719 11.29 -29.46 -5.63
N VAL A 720 11.66 -28.18 -5.75
CA VAL A 720 10.85 -27.15 -6.40
C VAL A 720 10.95 -27.29 -7.93
N THR A 721 9.82 -27.54 -8.59
CA THR A 721 9.76 -27.77 -10.05
C THR A 721 9.27 -26.56 -10.85
N SER A 722 8.67 -25.56 -10.19
CA SER A 722 8.18 -24.34 -10.83
C SER A 722 8.34 -23.10 -9.95
N ILE A 723 8.60 -21.97 -10.60
CA ILE A 723 8.59 -20.62 -10.02
C ILE A 723 7.56 -19.80 -10.79
N GLY A 724 6.50 -19.40 -10.11
CA GLY A 724 5.35 -18.73 -10.71
C GLY A 724 5.63 -17.32 -11.22
N SER A 725 4.66 -16.79 -11.96
CA SER A 725 4.70 -15.43 -12.48
C SER A 725 4.83 -14.41 -11.36
N ASN A 726 5.72 -13.43 -11.54
CA ASN A 726 6.01 -12.37 -10.57
C ASN A 726 6.53 -12.85 -9.19
N ALA A 727 6.95 -14.12 -9.04
CA ALA A 727 7.33 -14.69 -7.75
C ALA A 727 8.39 -13.87 -7.00
N PHE A 728 9.41 -13.35 -7.69
CA PHE A 728 10.47 -12.49 -7.14
C PHE A 728 10.46 -11.07 -7.75
N TYR A 729 9.30 -10.62 -8.24
CA TYR A 729 9.14 -9.28 -8.82
C TYR A 729 9.58 -8.19 -7.83
N TYR A 730 10.49 -7.30 -8.23
CA TYR A 730 11.06 -6.23 -7.38
C TYR A 730 11.76 -6.70 -6.08
N CYS A 731 12.40 -7.88 -6.09
CA CYS A 731 13.35 -8.27 -5.05
C CYS A 731 14.70 -7.53 -5.22
N ALA A 732 14.68 -6.22 -5.02
CA ALA A 732 15.78 -5.32 -5.40
C ALA A 732 17.10 -5.60 -4.67
N ALA A 733 17.08 -6.09 -3.42
CA ALA A 733 18.28 -6.46 -2.66
C ALA A 733 18.88 -7.83 -3.02
N LEU A 734 18.17 -8.66 -3.79
CA LEU A 734 18.61 -10.02 -4.09
C LEU A 734 19.87 -9.99 -4.96
N THR A 735 20.97 -10.54 -4.44
CA THR A 735 22.30 -10.46 -5.11
C THR A 735 22.65 -11.69 -5.93
N ALA A 736 22.15 -12.84 -5.50
CA ALA A 736 22.34 -14.15 -6.11
C ALA A 736 21.14 -15.05 -5.82
N ILE A 737 20.89 -16.00 -6.72
CA ILE A 737 19.87 -17.03 -6.53
C ILE A 737 20.37 -18.36 -7.10
N ASN A 738 20.20 -19.42 -6.33
CA ASN A 738 20.42 -20.79 -6.78
C ASN A 738 19.08 -21.37 -7.22
N LEU A 739 18.89 -21.56 -8.53
CA LEU A 739 17.69 -22.15 -9.08
C LEU A 739 17.75 -23.68 -8.98
N PRO A 740 16.65 -24.35 -8.60
CA PRO A 740 16.65 -25.80 -8.34
C PRO A 740 16.81 -26.60 -9.64
N ALA A 741 17.52 -27.73 -9.57
CA ALA A 741 17.82 -28.55 -10.75
C ALA A 741 16.57 -29.12 -11.45
N GLY A 742 15.47 -29.31 -10.71
CA GLY A 742 14.19 -29.81 -11.22
C GLY A 742 13.32 -28.78 -11.94
N LEU A 743 13.77 -27.53 -12.08
CA LEU A 743 13.00 -26.45 -12.69
C LEU A 743 12.79 -26.69 -14.20
N THR A 744 11.55 -26.62 -14.67
CA THR A 744 11.20 -26.86 -16.09
C THR A 744 10.97 -25.58 -16.91
N SER A 745 10.61 -24.48 -16.24
CA SER A 745 10.34 -23.17 -16.84
C SER A 745 10.60 -22.04 -15.84
N ILE A 746 10.84 -20.83 -16.37
CA ILE A 746 10.82 -19.58 -15.60
C ILE A 746 9.71 -18.72 -16.16
N ASP A 747 8.70 -18.42 -15.36
CA ASP A 747 7.50 -17.73 -15.81
C ASP A 747 7.71 -16.22 -15.99
N SER A 748 6.71 -15.57 -16.60
CA SER A 748 6.75 -14.15 -16.93
C SER A 748 6.97 -13.28 -15.68
N ASN A 749 7.85 -12.28 -15.82
CA ASN A 749 8.23 -11.35 -14.76
C ASN A 749 8.81 -11.99 -13.47
N ALA A 750 9.19 -13.28 -13.47
CA ALA A 750 9.62 -13.98 -12.26
C ALA A 750 10.70 -13.23 -11.46
N PHE A 751 11.70 -12.65 -12.13
CA PHE A 751 12.81 -11.89 -11.55
C PHE A 751 12.86 -10.43 -12.01
N TYR A 752 11.73 -9.89 -12.48
CA TYR A 752 11.67 -8.50 -12.95
C TYR A 752 12.19 -7.53 -11.87
N ALA A 753 13.07 -6.61 -12.25
CA ALA A 753 13.66 -5.60 -11.40
C ALA A 753 14.35 -6.14 -10.12
N CYS A 754 14.91 -7.35 -10.19
CA CYS A 754 15.93 -7.81 -9.23
C CYS A 754 17.25 -7.07 -9.51
N SER A 755 17.27 -5.76 -9.23
CA SER A 755 18.29 -4.83 -9.73
C SER A 755 19.70 -5.10 -9.21
N ASN A 756 19.87 -5.79 -8.06
CA ASN A 756 21.17 -6.22 -7.55
C ASN A 756 21.60 -7.63 -7.97
N LEU A 757 20.76 -8.37 -8.71
CA LEU A 757 21.06 -9.72 -9.12
C LEU A 757 22.20 -9.71 -10.14
N SER A 758 23.33 -10.30 -9.79
CA SER A 758 24.58 -10.14 -10.55
C SER A 758 24.88 -11.28 -11.51
N ASN A 759 24.57 -12.51 -11.11
CA ASN A 759 24.86 -13.72 -11.86
C ASN A 759 23.75 -14.75 -11.66
N VAL A 760 23.34 -15.41 -12.74
CA VAL A 760 22.30 -16.46 -12.70
C VAL A 760 22.72 -17.62 -13.60
N THR A 761 22.62 -18.84 -13.06
CA THR A 761 22.73 -20.08 -13.83
C THR A 761 21.35 -20.68 -13.96
N ILE A 762 20.85 -20.76 -15.19
CA ILE A 762 19.56 -21.37 -15.50
C ILE A 762 19.74 -22.90 -15.59
N PRO A 763 18.98 -23.72 -14.84
CA PRO A 763 19.15 -25.17 -14.80
C PRO A 763 18.91 -25.87 -16.15
N ASP A 764 19.58 -27.01 -16.38
CA ASP A 764 19.53 -27.78 -17.63
C ASP A 764 18.11 -28.25 -18.03
N GLY A 765 17.22 -28.43 -17.05
CA GLY A 765 15.82 -28.83 -17.28
C GLY A 765 14.91 -27.73 -17.84
N VAL A 766 15.36 -26.46 -17.83
CA VAL A 766 14.54 -25.33 -18.26
C VAL A 766 14.43 -25.26 -19.77
N THR A 767 13.20 -25.32 -20.29
CA THR A 767 12.91 -25.32 -21.73
C THR A 767 12.42 -23.97 -22.26
N SER A 768 11.95 -23.09 -21.37
CA SER A 768 11.43 -21.75 -21.69
C SER A 768 11.71 -20.71 -20.59
N ILE A 769 11.94 -19.47 -21.03
CA ILE A 769 12.00 -18.27 -20.20
C ILE A 769 10.88 -17.34 -20.65
N GLY A 770 10.00 -16.93 -19.73
CA GLY A 770 8.83 -16.11 -20.00
C GLY A 770 9.14 -14.64 -20.31
N ASP A 771 8.10 -13.91 -20.70
CA ASP A 771 8.22 -12.48 -21.03
C ASP A 771 8.67 -11.70 -19.80
N TYR A 772 9.58 -10.74 -20.00
CA TYR A 772 10.09 -9.85 -18.94
C TYR A 772 10.78 -10.54 -17.76
N ALA A 773 11.10 -11.85 -17.85
CA ALA A 773 11.54 -12.66 -16.71
C ALA A 773 12.71 -12.05 -15.93
N PHE A 774 13.71 -11.47 -16.60
CA PHE A 774 14.86 -10.79 -15.99
C PHE A 774 14.95 -9.30 -16.39
N ARG A 775 13.83 -8.70 -16.81
CA ARG A 775 13.86 -7.28 -17.22
C ARG A 775 14.33 -6.40 -16.06
N SER A 776 15.18 -5.42 -16.35
CA SER A 776 15.71 -4.46 -15.39
C SER A 776 16.55 -5.08 -14.25
N CYS A 777 17.10 -6.28 -14.44
CA CYS A 777 18.20 -6.78 -13.61
C CYS A 777 19.49 -6.03 -13.95
N SER A 778 19.58 -4.75 -13.56
CA SER A 778 20.59 -3.82 -14.05
C SER A 778 22.03 -4.17 -13.68
N LYS A 779 22.26 -4.90 -12.57
CA LYS A 779 23.56 -5.45 -12.20
C LYS A 779 23.87 -6.84 -12.77
N LEU A 780 22.98 -7.45 -13.56
CA LEU A 780 23.22 -8.75 -14.15
C LEU A 780 24.38 -8.66 -15.15
N GLU A 781 25.55 -9.20 -14.79
CA GLU A 781 26.76 -9.14 -15.62
C GLU A 781 26.83 -10.33 -16.57
N SER A 782 26.39 -11.50 -16.11
CA SER A 782 26.38 -12.74 -16.89
C SER A 782 25.17 -13.61 -16.56
N ILE A 783 24.71 -14.36 -17.56
CA ILE A 783 23.67 -15.38 -17.39
C ILE A 783 24.03 -16.61 -18.22
N THR A 784 23.97 -17.79 -17.61
CA THR A 784 24.20 -19.07 -18.29
C THR A 784 22.86 -19.69 -18.66
N LEU A 785 22.60 -19.86 -19.95
CA LEU A 785 21.38 -20.48 -20.49
C LEU A 785 21.64 -21.96 -20.81
N PRO A 786 20.66 -22.87 -20.59
CA PRO A 786 20.85 -24.29 -20.81
C PRO A 786 20.76 -24.64 -22.30
N ALA A 787 21.45 -25.70 -22.72
CA ALA A 787 21.45 -26.13 -24.12
C ALA A 787 20.05 -26.56 -24.64
N GLY A 788 19.19 -27.03 -23.73
CA GLY A 788 17.82 -27.45 -24.03
C GLY A 788 16.80 -26.31 -24.16
N LEU A 789 17.21 -25.04 -24.01
CA LEU A 789 16.30 -23.90 -24.09
C LEU A 789 15.77 -23.72 -25.52
N THR A 790 14.44 -23.64 -25.67
CA THR A 790 13.77 -23.51 -26.97
C THR A 790 13.11 -22.15 -27.18
N SER A 791 12.81 -21.43 -26.11
CA SER A 791 12.06 -20.16 -26.15
C SER A 791 12.56 -19.16 -25.12
N ILE A 792 12.67 -17.90 -25.55
CA ILE A 792 12.99 -16.72 -24.73
C ILE A 792 11.90 -15.67 -25.02
N GLY A 793 11.17 -15.27 -23.99
CA GLY A 793 10.09 -14.31 -24.07
C GLY A 793 10.53 -12.89 -24.46
N GLY A 794 9.57 -12.08 -24.89
CA GLY A 794 9.78 -10.68 -25.19
C GLY A 794 10.27 -9.94 -23.95
N PHE A 795 11.21 -9.00 -24.14
CA PHE A 795 11.86 -8.27 -23.05
C PHE A 795 12.53 -9.13 -21.96
N ALA A 796 12.75 -10.44 -22.15
CA ALA A 796 13.25 -11.32 -21.10
C ALA A 796 14.55 -10.80 -20.44
N PHE A 797 15.45 -10.18 -21.20
CA PHE A 797 16.69 -9.54 -20.71
C PHE A 797 16.72 -8.02 -20.94
N GLY A 798 15.56 -7.40 -21.17
CA GLY A 798 15.48 -5.96 -21.40
C GLY A 798 16.03 -5.16 -20.20
N SER A 799 16.71 -4.06 -20.46
CA SER A 799 17.33 -3.16 -19.48
C SER A 799 18.31 -3.84 -18.50
N CYS A 800 18.90 -4.99 -18.87
CA CYS A 800 20.04 -5.57 -18.17
C CYS A 800 21.31 -4.80 -18.54
N SER A 801 21.45 -3.57 -18.03
CA SER A 801 22.45 -2.60 -18.48
C SER A 801 23.90 -3.07 -18.33
N ASN A 802 24.19 -3.97 -17.38
CA ASN A 802 25.52 -4.54 -17.14
C ASN A 802 25.76 -5.88 -17.87
N LEU A 803 24.78 -6.42 -18.60
CA LEU A 803 24.92 -7.71 -19.27
C LEU A 803 25.89 -7.57 -20.43
N ALA A 804 27.14 -7.99 -20.21
CA ALA A 804 28.23 -7.80 -21.16
C ALA A 804 28.36 -8.95 -22.16
N ASN A 805 27.99 -10.17 -21.74
CA ASN A 805 28.10 -11.38 -22.53
C ASN A 805 26.90 -12.31 -22.27
N ILE A 806 26.35 -12.86 -23.34
CA ILE A 806 25.34 -13.92 -23.29
C ILE A 806 25.52 -14.87 -24.47
N THR A 807 25.41 -16.17 -24.21
CA THR A 807 25.38 -17.21 -25.27
C THR A 807 23.96 -17.69 -25.42
N ILE A 808 23.38 -17.46 -26.61
CA ILE A 808 22.04 -17.94 -26.95
C ILE A 808 22.17 -19.41 -27.37
N PRO A 809 21.36 -20.34 -26.82
CA PRO A 809 21.41 -21.76 -27.18
C PRO A 809 20.94 -22.04 -28.62
N ASP A 810 21.49 -23.08 -29.25
CA ASP A 810 21.19 -23.47 -30.64
C ASP A 810 19.72 -23.87 -30.87
N GLY A 811 19.00 -24.26 -29.80
CA GLY A 811 17.57 -24.60 -29.85
C GLY A 811 16.64 -23.39 -30.03
N VAL A 812 17.13 -22.16 -29.83
CA VAL A 812 16.34 -20.93 -29.95
C VAL A 812 16.17 -20.57 -31.43
N THR A 813 14.91 -20.45 -31.88
CA THR A 813 14.57 -20.20 -33.30
C THR A 813 14.23 -18.74 -33.60
N THR A 814 14.01 -17.91 -32.58
CA THR A 814 13.62 -16.50 -32.71
C THR A 814 14.26 -15.67 -31.60
N ILE A 815 14.81 -14.50 -31.95
CA ILE A 815 15.09 -13.44 -30.96
C ILE A 815 13.84 -12.58 -30.86
N GLY A 816 13.09 -12.72 -29.76
CA GLY A 816 11.81 -12.05 -29.57
C GLY A 816 11.90 -10.52 -29.51
N GLU A 817 10.73 -9.87 -29.54
CA GLU A 817 10.61 -8.42 -29.40
C GLU A 817 11.34 -7.93 -28.14
N SER A 818 12.22 -6.93 -28.32
CA SER A 818 12.92 -6.25 -27.22
C SER A 818 13.75 -7.16 -26.29
N THR A 819 14.10 -8.38 -26.70
CA THR A 819 14.76 -9.39 -25.84
C THR A 819 15.99 -8.83 -25.10
N PHE A 820 16.82 -8.05 -25.79
CA PHE A 820 18.03 -7.39 -25.26
C PHE A 820 17.92 -5.86 -25.32
N TYR A 821 16.70 -5.32 -25.25
CA TYR A 821 16.48 -3.88 -25.23
C TYR A 821 17.34 -3.22 -24.15
N ALA A 822 18.06 -2.14 -24.46
CA ALA A 822 18.90 -1.36 -23.54
C ALA A 822 19.94 -2.17 -22.73
N CYS A 823 20.45 -3.29 -23.27
CA CYS A 823 21.62 -3.97 -22.73
C CYS A 823 22.90 -3.19 -23.06
N THR A 824 23.11 -2.06 -22.38
CA THR A 824 24.14 -1.08 -22.72
C THR A 824 25.58 -1.60 -22.61
N ALA A 825 25.86 -2.62 -21.80
CA ALA A 825 27.19 -3.22 -21.68
C ALA A 825 27.48 -4.31 -22.74
N LEU A 826 26.48 -4.78 -23.49
CA LEU A 826 26.65 -5.85 -24.47
C LEU A 826 27.56 -5.37 -25.60
N THR A 827 28.72 -6.02 -25.76
CA THR A 827 29.73 -5.61 -26.76
C THR A 827 29.68 -6.42 -28.05
N ALA A 828 29.31 -7.70 -27.93
CA ALA A 828 29.12 -8.60 -29.05
C ALA A 828 28.04 -9.63 -28.70
N ILE A 829 27.35 -10.15 -29.71
CA ILE A 829 26.43 -11.27 -29.53
C ILE A 829 26.51 -12.23 -30.72
N ASN A 830 26.58 -13.52 -30.40
CA ASN A 830 26.50 -14.58 -31.40
C ASN A 830 25.06 -15.06 -31.51
N ILE A 831 24.45 -14.83 -32.67
CA ILE A 831 23.10 -15.32 -32.97
C ILE A 831 23.22 -16.73 -33.54
N PRO A 832 22.55 -17.76 -32.99
CA PRO A 832 22.65 -19.14 -33.45
C PRO A 832 22.12 -19.38 -34.86
N ASP A 833 22.69 -20.38 -35.56
CA ASP A 833 22.35 -20.71 -36.95
C ASP A 833 20.86 -21.07 -37.17
N GLY A 834 20.17 -21.54 -36.11
CA GLY A 834 18.75 -21.89 -36.14
C GLY A 834 17.79 -20.70 -36.08
N VAL A 835 18.27 -19.49 -35.80
CA VAL A 835 17.43 -18.29 -35.69
C VAL A 835 16.91 -17.85 -37.05
N THR A 836 15.59 -17.70 -37.17
CA THR A 836 14.91 -17.27 -38.41
C THR A 836 14.45 -15.82 -38.39
N THR A 837 14.27 -15.24 -37.20
CA THR A 837 13.70 -13.90 -37.01
C THR A 837 14.41 -13.15 -35.89
N ILE A 838 14.77 -11.90 -36.16
CA ILE A 838 15.19 -10.91 -35.14
C ILE A 838 14.04 -9.93 -34.98
N GLY A 839 13.39 -9.93 -33.82
CA GLY A 839 12.20 -9.14 -33.54
C GLY A 839 12.42 -7.62 -33.50
N SER A 840 11.32 -6.88 -33.46
CA SER A 840 11.36 -5.42 -33.29
C SER A 840 12.06 -5.05 -31.98
N ASN A 841 12.86 -3.98 -32.00
CA ASN A 841 13.62 -3.48 -30.86
C ASN A 841 14.58 -4.50 -30.18
N ALA A 842 14.85 -5.67 -30.77
CA ALA A 842 15.56 -6.77 -30.11
C ALA A 842 16.88 -6.37 -29.44
N PHE A 843 17.65 -5.46 -30.05
CA PHE A 843 18.91 -4.88 -29.58
C PHE A 843 18.85 -3.34 -29.51
N TYR A 844 17.65 -2.76 -29.44
CA TYR A 844 17.49 -1.31 -29.34
C TYR A 844 18.30 -0.79 -28.15
N GLY A 845 19.12 0.24 -28.34
CA GLY A 845 19.86 0.89 -27.24
C GLY A 845 21.02 0.06 -26.67
N CYS A 846 21.43 -1.02 -27.35
CA CYS A 846 22.70 -1.70 -27.04
C CYS A 846 23.88 -0.84 -27.53
N SER A 847 24.11 0.30 -26.88
CA SER A 847 25.02 1.35 -27.36
C SER A 847 26.47 0.91 -27.48
N ASN A 848 26.92 -0.08 -26.71
CA ASN A 848 28.26 -0.66 -26.82
C ASN A 848 28.37 -1.83 -27.80
N LEU A 849 27.29 -2.27 -28.45
CA LEU A 849 27.31 -3.40 -29.37
C LEU A 849 28.13 -3.04 -30.60
N ALA A 850 29.33 -3.60 -30.70
CA ALA A 850 30.30 -3.31 -31.75
C ALA A 850 30.29 -4.35 -32.87
N SER A 851 29.86 -5.58 -32.57
CA SER A 851 29.83 -6.67 -33.55
C SER A 851 28.61 -7.57 -33.35
N VAL A 852 27.92 -7.86 -34.46
CA VAL A 852 26.86 -8.88 -34.51
C VAL A 852 27.03 -9.73 -35.77
N ASN A 853 26.95 -11.04 -35.61
CA ASN A 853 26.93 -11.97 -36.73
C ASN A 853 25.48 -12.38 -37.02
N ILE A 854 24.94 -12.01 -38.18
CA ILE A 854 23.61 -12.41 -38.62
C ILE A 854 23.74 -13.75 -39.39
N PRO A 855 23.19 -14.86 -38.88
CA PRO A 855 23.37 -16.17 -39.51
C PRO A 855 22.48 -16.36 -40.75
N ASP A 856 22.87 -17.31 -41.60
CA ASP A 856 22.21 -17.66 -42.87
C ASP A 856 20.75 -18.15 -42.72
N GLY A 857 20.29 -18.40 -41.49
CA GLY A 857 18.90 -18.76 -41.21
C GLY A 857 17.96 -17.55 -41.12
N VAL A 858 18.48 -16.35 -40.84
CA VAL A 858 17.65 -15.16 -40.57
C VAL A 858 16.97 -14.68 -41.84
N THR A 859 15.65 -14.58 -41.79
CA THR A 859 14.79 -14.13 -42.91
C THR A 859 14.24 -12.73 -42.71
N SER A 860 14.13 -12.27 -41.47
CA SER A 860 13.57 -10.96 -41.13
C SER A 860 14.30 -10.28 -39.97
N ILE A 861 14.50 -8.98 -40.10
CA ILE A 861 15.00 -8.07 -39.05
C ILE A 861 13.90 -7.05 -38.78
N GLY A 862 13.43 -6.98 -37.54
CA GLY A 862 12.29 -6.15 -37.12
C GLY A 862 12.58 -4.64 -37.15
N SER A 863 11.52 -3.85 -36.94
CA SER A 863 11.66 -2.39 -36.87
C SER A 863 12.46 -2.00 -35.62
N TYR A 864 13.35 -1.02 -35.74
CA TYR A 864 14.22 -0.56 -34.65
C TYR A 864 15.15 -1.62 -34.03
N ALA A 865 15.32 -2.80 -34.65
CA ALA A 865 16.02 -3.94 -34.07
C ALA A 865 17.41 -3.61 -33.50
N PHE A 866 18.18 -2.76 -34.17
CA PHE A 866 19.52 -2.30 -33.79
C PHE A 866 19.58 -0.78 -33.61
N ARG A 867 18.45 -0.10 -33.39
CA ARG A 867 18.45 1.36 -33.21
C ARG A 867 19.33 1.75 -32.02
N ASN A 868 20.13 2.81 -32.15
CA ASN A 868 21.08 3.30 -31.14
C ASN A 868 22.18 2.27 -30.77
N CYS A 869 22.55 1.35 -31.68
CA CYS A 869 23.79 0.56 -31.55
C CYS A 869 24.98 1.41 -32.01
N GLU A 870 25.34 2.40 -31.20
CA GLU A 870 26.24 3.50 -31.59
C GLU A 870 27.66 3.04 -31.97
N LYS A 871 28.13 1.93 -31.39
CA LYS A 871 29.45 1.33 -31.68
C LYS A 871 29.46 0.31 -32.82
N LEU A 872 28.33 -0.01 -33.45
CA LEU A 872 28.29 -0.99 -34.53
C LEU A 872 28.97 -0.41 -35.78
N GLU A 873 30.14 -0.93 -36.14
CA GLU A 873 30.95 -0.39 -37.24
C GLU A 873 30.57 -0.94 -38.61
N SER A 874 30.24 -2.24 -38.66
CA SER A 874 29.84 -2.93 -39.88
C SER A 874 28.78 -3.99 -39.62
N ILE A 875 27.96 -4.26 -40.64
CA ILE A 875 26.96 -5.32 -40.59
C ILE A 875 26.95 -6.11 -41.90
N THR A 876 26.82 -7.44 -41.79
CA THR A 876 26.63 -8.32 -42.94
C THR A 876 25.22 -8.90 -42.91
N LEU A 877 24.46 -8.70 -43.98
CA LEU A 877 23.13 -9.27 -44.18
C LEU A 877 23.22 -10.46 -45.14
N PRO A 878 22.96 -11.71 -44.69
CA PRO A 878 23.07 -12.89 -45.54
C PRO A 878 21.97 -12.94 -46.61
N VAL A 879 22.15 -13.85 -47.57
CA VAL A 879 21.24 -14.04 -48.72
C VAL A 879 19.81 -14.38 -48.31
N SER A 880 19.63 -14.92 -47.11
CA SER A 880 18.34 -15.34 -46.54
C SER A 880 17.48 -14.18 -46.06
N VAL A 881 18.07 -13.03 -45.75
CA VAL A 881 17.32 -11.87 -45.25
C VAL A 881 16.43 -11.36 -46.38
N THR A 882 15.12 -11.33 -46.13
CA THR A 882 14.10 -10.88 -47.09
C THR A 882 13.47 -9.55 -46.70
N SER A 883 13.55 -9.20 -45.41
CA SER A 883 12.99 -7.95 -44.88
C SER A 883 13.83 -7.35 -43.76
N VAL A 884 13.94 -6.02 -43.79
CA VAL A 884 14.58 -5.21 -42.75
C VAL A 884 13.61 -4.09 -42.39
N GLY A 885 13.21 -4.02 -41.13
CA GLY A 885 12.17 -3.11 -40.66
C GLY A 885 12.56 -1.63 -40.69
N SER A 886 11.56 -0.78 -40.50
CA SER A 886 11.76 0.67 -40.46
C SER A 886 12.69 1.03 -39.31
N TYR A 887 13.64 1.95 -39.57
CA TYR A 887 14.61 2.42 -38.57
C TYR A 887 15.47 1.32 -37.91
N ALA A 888 15.60 0.14 -38.54
CA ALA A 888 16.30 -1.01 -37.96
C ALA A 888 17.71 -0.66 -37.43
N PHE A 889 18.48 0.15 -38.14
CA PHE A 889 19.83 0.59 -37.79
C PHE A 889 19.90 2.11 -37.59
N ARG A 890 18.80 2.75 -37.18
CA ARG A 890 18.80 4.21 -36.96
C ARG A 890 19.77 4.57 -35.83
N ASN A 891 20.51 5.66 -35.99
CA ASN A 891 21.44 6.17 -34.97
C ASN A 891 22.55 5.15 -34.60
N CYS A 892 22.94 4.30 -35.55
CA CYS A 892 24.19 3.54 -35.46
C CYS A 892 25.31 4.44 -35.98
N SER A 893 25.75 5.39 -35.16
CA SER A 893 26.63 6.49 -35.57
C SER A 893 27.99 6.04 -36.11
N MET A 894 28.51 4.87 -35.70
CA MET A 894 29.75 4.31 -36.23
C MET A 894 29.56 3.39 -37.43
N LEU A 895 28.32 3.12 -37.86
CA LEU A 895 28.03 2.19 -38.94
C LEU A 895 28.49 2.76 -40.28
N ALA A 896 29.67 2.33 -40.73
CA ALA A 896 30.34 2.79 -41.94
C ALA A 896 30.20 1.81 -43.10
N GLU A 897 29.93 0.53 -42.84
CA GLU A 897 29.84 -0.51 -43.86
C GLU A 897 28.64 -1.45 -43.67
N VAL A 898 27.83 -1.60 -44.70
CA VAL A 898 26.71 -2.56 -44.76
C VAL A 898 26.93 -3.46 -45.96
N ASN A 899 27.15 -4.76 -45.74
CA ASN A 899 27.35 -5.74 -46.80
C ASN A 899 26.08 -6.59 -46.96
N ILE A 900 25.45 -6.52 -48.13
CA ILE A 900 24.22 -7.25 -48.46
C ILE A 900 24.56 -8.28 -49.53
N PHE A 901 24.28 -9.56 -49.27
CA PHE A 901 24.56 -10.62 -50.24
C PHE A 901 23.34 -11.07 -51.06
N ALA A 902 22.12 -10.67 -50.67
CA ALA A 902 20.90 -11.08 -51.34
C ALA A 902 20.81 -10.57 -52.80
N PRO A 903 20.70 -11.46 -53.81
CA PRO A 903 20.66 -11.08 -55.22
C PRO A 903 19.30 -10.54 -55.66
N SER A 904 18.23 -10.76 -54.89
CA SER A 904 16.90 -10.18 -55.13
C SER A 904 16.56 -9.11 -54.09
N LEU A 905 15.81 -8.09 -54.49
CA LEU A 905 15.34 -7.00 -53.61
C LEU A 905 14.75 -7.51 -52.29
N GLN A 906 15.29 -7.04 -51.17
CA GLN A 906 14.65 -7.17 -49.85
C GLN A 906 13.59 -6.06 -49.68
N THR A 907 12.60 -6.30 -48.83
CA THR A 907 11.68 -5.24 -48.36
C THR A 907 12.34 -4.47 -47.23
N TYR A 908 12.78 -3.26 -47.51
CA TYR A 908 13.33 -2.38 -46.50
C TYR A 908 12.30 -1.35 -46.03
N GLY A 909 12.17 -1.21 -44.71
CA GLY A 909 11.38 -0.17 -44.10
C GLY A 909 12.03 1.21 -44.26
N SER A 910 11.21 2.25 -44.11
CA SER A 910 11.65 3.63 -44.22
C SER A 910 12.77 3.93 -43.21
N ASN A 911 13.79 4.68 -43.64
CA ASN A 911 14.85 5.20 -42.79
C ASN A 911 15.67 4.12 -42.04
N ALA A 912 15.80 2.90 -42.59
CA ALA A 912 16.52 1.80 -41.93
C ALA A 912 17.95 2.18 -41.50
N PHE A 913 18.68 2.97 -42.29
CA PHE A 913 20.05 3.41 -42.03
C PHE A 913 20.16 4.92 -41.77
N ARG A 914 19.10 5.53 -41.21
CA ARG A 914 19.10 6.96 -40.88
C ARG A 914 20.06 7.28 -39.72
N ASP A 915 20.70 8.45 -39.74
CA ASP A 915 21.60 8.91 -38.67
C ASP A 915 22.80 7.93 -38.46
N THR A 916 23.36 7.41 -39.56
CA THR A 916 24.57 6.52 -39.59
C THR A 916 25.83 7.32 -39.92
N ALA A 917 27.00 6.67 -40.01
CA ALA A 917 28.28 7.36 -40.24
C ALA A 917 28.30 8.20 -41.53
N ASP A 918 28.99 9.34 -41.47
CA ASP A 918 29.26 10.23 -42.60
C ASP A 918 30.16 9.51 -43.62
N GLY A 919 29.54 8.97 -44.68
CA GLY A 919 30.22 8.15 -45.69
C GLY A 919 29.88 6.66 -45.65
N LEU A 920 28.78 6.27 -44.99
CA LEU A 920 28.22 4.91 -45.05
C LEU A 920 28.27 4.33 -46.48
N LYS A 921 28.91 3.17 -46.62
CA LYS A 921 28.96 2.36 -47.84
C LYS A 921 28.02 1.17 -47.72
N ILE A 922 27.06 1.08 -48.63
CA ILE A 922 26.14 -0.06 -48.73
C ILE A 922 26.55 -0.91 -49.92
N SER A 923 27.24 -2.00 -49.65
CA SER A 923 27.79 -2.88 -50.66
C SER A 923 26.76 -3.96 -51.04
N VAL A 924 26.36 -4.00 -52.31
CA VAL A 924 25.34 -4.94 -52.85
C VAL A 924 25.88 -5.72 -54.05
N PRO A 925 25.29 -6.87 -54.43
CA PRO A 925 25.69 -7.60 -55.64
C PRO A 925 25.68 -6.68 -56.87
N SER A 926 26.78 -6.66 -57.63
CA SER A 926 26.90 -5.85 -58.84
C SER A 926 25.73 -6.05 -59.83
N ILE A 927 25.18 -7.27 -59.88
CA ILE A 927 24.04 -7.63 -60.74
C ILE A 927 22.73 -6.93 -60.36
N SER A 928 22.59 -6.48 -59.10
CA SER A 928 21.35 -5.91 -58.55
C SER A 928 21.52 -4.42 -58.18
N LEU A 929 22.71 -3.83 -58.40
CA LEU A 929 23.06 -2.49 -57.95
C LEU A 929 22.04 -1.42 -58.37
N GLU A 930 21.66 -1.40 -59.65
CA GLU A 930 20.75 -0.40 -60.20
C GLU A 930 19.31 -0.58 -59.68
N GLU A 931 18.92 -1.82 -59.38
CA GLU A 931 17.63 -2.14 -58.76
C GLU A 931 17.56 -1.59 -57.32
N TYR A 932 18.64 -1.79 -56.55
CA TYR A 932 18.80 -1.24 -55.20
C TYR A 932 18.76 0.29 -55.17
N LYS A 933 19.52 0.96 -56.06
CA LYS A 933 19.52 2.44 -56.16
C LYS A 933 18.14 3.00 -56.52
N THR A 934 17.43 2.35 -57.44
CA THR A 934 16.12 2.82 -57.90
C THR A 934 15.08 2.74 -56.78
N ARG A 935 15.05 1.63 -56.03
CA ARG A 935 14.02 1.40 -55.02
C ARG A 935 14.34 2.04 -53.67
N TRP A 936 15.63 2.25 -53.38
CA TRP A 936 16.11 2.97 -52.21
C TRP A 936 16.80 4.27 -52.61
N SER A 937 16.02 5.11 -53.30
CA SER A 937 16.48 6.40 -53.82
C SER A 937 17.08 7.31 -52.74
N ALA A 938 16.63 7.19 -51.48
CA ALA A 938 17.18 7.92 -50.33
C ALA A 938 18.63 7.52 -49.96
N TYR A 939 19.12 6.38 -50.44
CA TYR A 939 20.48 5.87 -50.23
C TYR A 939 21.21 5.59 -51.55
N ALA A 940 20.70 6.09 -52.68
CA ALA A 940 21.21 5.76 -54.02
C ALA A 940 22.71 6.11 -54.20
N ASP A 941 23.17 7.18 -53.55
CA ASP A 941 24.55 7.65 -53.53
C ASP A 941 25.47 6.84 -52.61
N LYS A 942 24.90 6.09 -51.67
CA LYS A 942 25.64 5.24 -50.71
C LYS A 942 25.92 3.83 -51.23
N PHE A 943 25.22 3.40 -52.28
CA PHE A 943 25.38 2.07 -52.82
C PHE A 943 26.65 1.90 -53.64
N VAL A 944 27.43 0.87 -53.31
CA VAL A 944 28.63 0.45 -54.04
C VAL A 944 28.49 -1.00 -54.52
N ALA A 945 29.06 -1.30 -55.67
CA ALA A 945 29.09 -2.67 -56.18
C ALA A 945 30.05 -3.50 -55.33
N LEU A 946 29.53 -4.55 -54.67
CA LEU A 946 30.36 -5.70 -54.35
C LEU A 946 30.72 -6.38 -55.66
N PRO A 947 32.01 -6.67 -55.93
CA PRO A 947 32.38 -7.55 -57.02
C PRO A 947 31.76 -8.91 -56.73
N TYR A 948 30.61 -9.18 -57.35
CA TYR A 948 29.99 -10.48 -57.34
C TYR A 948 30.88 -11.36 -58.23
N TYR A 949 31.71 -12.19 -57.61
CA TYR A 949 32.53 -13.13 -58.38
C TYR A 949 31.62 -14.25 -58.89
N ALA A 950 31.16 -14.11 -60.12
CA ALA A 950 30.59 -15.22 -60.86
C ALA A 950 31.69 -16.27 -61.09
N LEU A 951 31.65 -17.37 -60.35
CA LEU A 951 32.46 -18.54 -60.66
C LEU A 951 32.00 -19.10 -62.01
N THR A 952 32.80 -18.88 -63.05
CA THR A 952 32.60 -19.55 -64.35
C THR A 952 33.58 -20.72 -64.40
N MET A 953 33.08 -21.95 -64.22
CA MET A 953 33.91 -23.14 -64.41
C MET A 953 34.23 -23.29 -65.89
N LYS A 954 35.52 -23.32 -66.26
CA LYS A 954 35.96 -23.73 -67.59
C LYS A 954 36.26 -25.23 -67.58
N GLU A 955 35.83 -25.91 -68.63
CA GLU A 955 36.06 -27.33 -68.87
C GLU A 955 37.56 -27.60 -69.16
N GLY A 956 38.17 -28.53 -68.41
CA GLY A 956 39.53 -29.06 -68.61
C GLY A 956 40.68 -28.12 -68.18
N THR A 957 41.77 -28.54 -67.51
CA THR A 957 42.44 -29.85 -67.40
C THR A 957 43.41 -29.82 -66.19
N GLN A 958 43.47 -30.93 -65.45
CA GLN A 958 44.62 -31.52 -64.73
C GLN A 958 45.29 -30.77 -63.55
N ASP A 959 44.67 -30.85 -62.36
CA ASP A 959 45.35 -31.27 -61.12
C ASP A 959 44.31 -31.66 -60.06
N ALA A 960 44.37 -32.89 -59.54
CA ALA A 960 43.22 -33.59 -58.95
C ALA A 960 42.59 -32.98 -57.68
N ASP A 961 43.22 -32.00 -57.02
CA ASP A 961 42.72 -31.46 -55.73
C ASP A 961 42.76 -29.92 -55.66
N LYS A 962 43.15 -29.24 -56.74
CA LYS A 962 43.42 -27.79 -56.75
C LYS A 962 42.60 -27.10 -57.84
N TRP A 963 41.62 -26.32 -57.42
CA TRP A 963 40.75 -25.58 -58.32
C TRP A 963 41.16 -24.12 -58.32
N THR A 964 41.48 -23.57 -59.49
CA THR A 964 41.84 -22.15 -59.62
C THR A 964 40.58 -21.33 -59.83
N VAL A 965 40.26 -20.48 -58.87
CA VAL A 965 39.12 -19.56 -58.94
C VAL A 965 39.65 -18.16 -59.24
N LYS A 966 39.09 -17.50 -60.27
CA LYS A 966 39.35 -16.08 -60.47
C LYS A 966 38.61 -15.25 -59.43
N VAL A 967 39.36 -14.51 -58.63
CA VAL A 967 38.84 -13.53 -57.67
C VAL A 967 39.38 -12.16 -58.10
N GLY A 968 38.64 -11.50 -58.98
CA GLY A 968 39.08 -10.26 -59.64
C GLY A 968 40.02 -10.56 -60.81
N ASP A 969 41.10 -9.77 -60.94
CA ASP A 969 42.18 -10.00 -61.92
C ASP A 969 43.24 -11.00 -61.42
N ALA A 970 43.14 -11.44 -60.16
CA ALA A 970 44.05 -12.39 -59.55
C ALA A 970 43.50 -13.82 -59.62
N GLU A 971 44.33 -14.76 -60.07
CA GLU A 971 44.06 -16.20 -59.94
C GLU A 971 44.40 -16.65 -58.51
N LYS A 972 43.41 -17.17 -57.78
CA LYS A 972 43.62 -17.79 -56.47
C LYS A 972 43.29 -19.28 -56.53
N THR A 973 44.22 -20.11 -56.07
CA THR A 973 44.01 -21.55 -55.94
C THR A 973 43.23 -21.83 -54.65
N VAL A 974 42.08 -22.50 -54.77
CA VAL A 974 41.26 -22.98 -53.65
C VAL A 974 41.23 -24.51 -53.72
N THR A 975 41.67 -25.16 -52.64
CA THR A 975 41.55 -26.61 -52.50
C THR A 975 40.15 -26.94 -52.01
N LEU A 976 39.36 -27.59 -52.87
CA LEU A 976 38.04 -28.11 -52.52
C LEU A 976 38.21 -29.60 -52.15
N PRO A 977 37.69 -30.09 -51.02
CA PRO A 977 37.81 -31.48 -50.60
C PRO A 977 36.78 -32.35 -51.35
N ILE A 978 36.69 -32.21 -52.67
CA ILE A 978 35.75 -32.94 -53.51
C ILE A 978 36.58 -33.90 -54.37
N THR A 979 36.84 -35.08 -53.83
CA THR A 979 37.41 -36.21 -54.59
C THR A 979 36.25 -36.95 -55.26
N ASN A 980 36.25 -37.05 -56.60
CA ASN A 980 35.33 -37.85 -57.46
C ASN A 980 34.21 -37.12 -58.24
N LEU A 981 34.46 -35.95 -58.83
CA LEU A 981 33.57 -35.42 -59.88
C LEU A 981 33.85 -36.08 -61.23
N LYS A 982 32.83 -36.65 -61.87
CA LYS A 982 32.94 -37.17 -63.25
C LYS A 982 32.64 -36.06 -64.27
N GLY A 983 33.26 -36.14 -65.45
CA GLY A 983 33.08 -35.14 -66.51
C GLY A 983 31.61 -34.93 -66.86
N GLY A 984 31.15 -33.67 -66.82
CA GLY A 984 29.77 -33.27 -67.07
C GLY A 984 28.92 -32.99 -65.81
N GLU A 985 29.42 -33.26 -64.61
CA GLU A 985 28.71 -32.94 -63.36
C GLU A 985 28.86 -31.45 -62.99
N THR A 986 27.73 -30.79 -62.70
CA THR A 986 27.69 -29.37 -62.30
C THR A 986 27.72 -29.27 -60.78
N VAL A 987 28.78 -28.69 -60.21
CA VAL A 987 28.85 -28.35 -58.77
C VAL A 987 28.43 -26.90 -58.57
N THR A 988 27.29 -26.69 -57.91
CA THR A 988 26.82 -25.35 -57.53
C THR A 988 27.39 -24.97 -56.17
N LEU A 989 28.41 -24.12 -56.15
CA LEU A 989 28.91 -23.49 -54.92
C LEU A 989 28.09 -22.22 -54.64
N LYS A 990 27.29 -22.22 -53.56
CA LYS A 990 26.64 -21.00 -53.07
C LYS A 990 27.66 -20.17 -52.27
N TYR A 991 27.97 -18.99 -52.76
CA TYR A 991 28.81 -18.02 -52.07
C TYR A 991 27.95 -17.19 -51.11
N ASN A 992 28.00 -17.51 -49.81
CA ASN A 992 27.24 -16.82 -48.74
C ASN A 992 28.14 -15.91 -47.88
N GLY A 993 29.23 -15.35 -48.42
CA GLY A 993 30.18 -14.55 -47.63
C GLY A 993 31.14 -15.35 -46.73
N ARG A 994 30.93 -16.68 -46.58
CA ARG A 994 31.92 -17.68 -46.10
C ARG A 994 31.80 -18.95 -46.95
N LEU A 995 32.93 -19.54 -47.37
CA LEU A 995 32.95 -20.78 -48.14
C LEU A 995 32.73 -21.98 -47.20
N LYS A 996 31.52 -22.54 -47.15
CA LYS A 996 31.21 -23.79 -46.42
C LYS A 996 30.44 -24.73 -47.36
N VAL A 997 30.99 -25.91 -47.65
CA VAL A 997 30.35 -26.93 -48.50
C VAL A 997 29.34 -27.71 -47.66
N LYS A 998 28.05 -27.65 -47.99
CA LYS A 998 26.96 -28.33 -47.27
C LYS A 998 26.35 -29.44 -48.15
N GLY A 999 27.09 -30.53 -48.32
CA GLY A 999 26.63 -31.78 -48.96
C GLY A 999 26.58 -31.76 -50.50
N VAL A 1000 26.97 -32.89 -51.10
CA VAL A 1000 26.89 -33.15 -52.55
C VAL A 1000 25.60 -33.92 -52.84
N LYS A 1001 24.80 -33.51 -53.83
CA LYS A 1001 23.58 -34.22 -54.24
C LYS A 1001 23.76 -34.76 -55.66
N ALA A 1002 23.97 -36.07 -55.79
CA ALA A 1002 24.04 -36.77 -57.08
C ALA A 1002 22.64 -36.85 -57.72
N THR A 1003 22.55 -36.59 -59.03
CA THR A 1003 21.29 -36.61 -59.80
C THR A 1003 21.15 -37.83 -60.71
N SER A 1004 21.71 -38.96 -60.33
CA SER A 1004 21.41 -40.24 -61.00
C SER A 1004 21.35 -41.36 -59.98
N ASP A 1005 20.38 -42.26 -60.16
CA ASP A 1005 20.14 -43.46 -59.36
C ASP A 1005 21.39 -44.35 -59.26
N GLU A 1006 22.28 -44.07 -58.31
CA GLU A 1006 23.12 -45.06 -57.68
C GLU A 1006 23.71 -44.49 -56.39
N LYS A 1007 23.67 -45.32 -55.34
CA LYS A 1007 24.15 -45.02 -54.00
C LYS A 1007 25.56 -44.43 -54.02
N ALA A 1008 25.72 -43.26 -53.42
CA ALA A 1008 26.99 -42.85 -52.83
C ALA A 1008 26.71 -42.32 -51.42
N THR A 1009 27.14 -43.12 -50.45
CA THR A 1009 27.26 -42.86 -49.02
C THR A 1009 28.38 -41.86 -48.73
N GLU A 1010 28.10 -41.01 -47.74
CA GLU A 1010 28.91 -39.98 -47.03
C GLU A 1010 29.50 -38.82 -47.83
#